data_AF-A0A3B3YHC3-F1
#
_entry.id   AF-A0A3B3YHC3-F1
#
_cell.length_a   1.000
_cell.length_b   1.000
_cell.length_c   1.000
_cell.angle_alpha   90.00
_cell.angle_beta   90.00
_cell.angle_gamma   90.00
#
_symmetry.space_group_name_H-M   'P 1'
#
loop_
_entity.id
_entity.type
_entity.pdbx_description
1 polymer ?
#
loop_
_entity_poly.entity_id
_entity_poly.type
_entity_poly.pdbx_seq_one_letter_code
_entity_poly.pdbx_strand_id
1 'polypeptide(L)'
;MSLQPEPKQRMDGNLCPLVILSVFLLSGDLLLCSAAFLEPVDLLYDSAVRAFYGGDYESVVRYMEGALSSHGGVRRIRVRCRLRCQDQHPFHETFSDLRFFDVVLRRAACMNACIEAKLGTQSVHKVSDEVIQDFNRRIPYNYLQLAYQKLKQPEKAAAAAHTYFQANPEHVEMGQHLEQYKDLQGVEENHFVDREARPHQQSFTAAVKLYDKGDYEGAVSLFEDALVEYYKADVECRALCQGPQKFEGHDYVRYRYSLHEVMSDHFTQVLHCEHECIRDLATRPGRLSPMENYLPLHYDYLQFAYFKVNRLEEALQCALTYLLFHEGDEFMTDNVDHYREILTHDSTPREEAERYLTRHQLELELLLMGSKIMGVDFTEGNYWSSTGGRDDSNRIPSGTDGWMEYVPISEKKNITVIVSQQLKEGGPLLYDSVQLVQNSVALNGTQRVLLDHVISEEECAELRDLAHAVTMAGDGYRGRMSPHTPNERFEGATVLKTLQYGYEGRVPMSSARLFYDTSERVRRIVESYFMLNSTLHFSYTHLVCRTAITGQQDHRNDLSHPIHADNCLLDPDANECWKEPPAYTYRDYSALLYLNGDFEGGEFIFTDMDAKTVTASIKPKCGRLVGFSSGGENPHGVKAVTSGQRCAVALWFTLDPLYRELERLQADEVIQALDTQSVWGQGLTINPKDEL
;
A
#
# COMPACT_ATOMS: atom_id res chain seq x y z
N MET A 1 -48.52 28.91 40.19
CA MET A 1 -49.10 29.74 41.27
C MET A 1 -48.50 29.24 42.58
N SER A 2 -47.86 29.99 43.45
CA SER A 2 -47.34 31.35 43.49
C SER A 2 -46.70 31.47 44.89
N LEU A 3 -45.60 32.22 44.98
CA LEU A 3 -45.17 33.01 46.16
C LEU A 3 -44.43 32.32 47.33
N GLN A 4 -43.15 32.75 47.46
CA GLN A 4 -42.37 33.05 48.69
C GLN A 4 -43.19 33.84 49.76
N PRO A 5 -42.73 34.13 51.02
CA PRO A 5 -41.35 34.37 51.49
C PRO A 5 -40.97 34.02 52.97
N GLU A 6 -39.67 34.26 53.26
CA GLU A 6 -38.90 34.53 54.52
C GLU A 6 -39.55 35.53 55.55
N PRO A 7 -38.88 36.11 56.61
CA PRO A 7 -37.54 35.94 57.28
C PRO A 7 -37.55 36.08 58.84
N LYS A 8 -36.38 36.04 59.52
CA LYS A 8 -35.88 37.10 60.48
C LYS A 8 -34.57 36.74 61.21
N GLN A 9 -33.51 37.56 61.05
CA GLN A 9 -32.86 38.48 62.03
C GLN A 9 -32.20 37.82 63.27
N ARG A 10 -31.00 38.16 63.80
CA ARG A 10 -30.15 39.38 63.92
C ARG A 10 -28.77 38.89 64.47
N MET A 11 -27.59 39.29 63.98
CA MET A 11 -26.77 40.50 64.27
C MET A 11 -26.41 40.79 65.76
N ASP A 12 -25.09 40.81 66.03
CA ASP A 12 -24.26 41.77 66.82
C ASP A 12 -23.17 41.03 67.63
N GLY A 13 -21.89 41.43 67.74
CA GLY A 13 -21.14 42.60 67.27
C GLY A 13 -19.66 42.53 67.69
N ASN A 14 -18.82 43.22 66.91
CA ASN A 14 -17.44 43.75 67.09
C ASN A 14 -16.58 43.40 68.33
N LEU A 15 -15.29 43.09 68.11
CA LEU A 15 -14.14 44.01 68.33
C LEU A 15 -12.79 43.34 67.92
N CYS A 16 -11.97 44.07 67.16
CA CYS A 16 -10.55 43.81 66.84
C CYS A 16 -9.75 45.06 67.32
N PRO A 17 -8.40 45.07 67.53
CA PRO A 17 -7.44 44.64 66.51
C PRO A 17 -6.05 44.12 66.96
N LEU A 18 -5.31 43.63 65.94
CA LEU A 18 -3.85 43.56 65.78
C LEU A 18 -3.07 42.52 66.61
N VAL A 19 -2.62 41.43 65.96
CA VAL A 19 -1.23 41.23 65.49
C VAL A 19 -1.18 40.08 64.46
N ILE A 20 -0.93 40.45 63.20
CA ILE A 20 -0.12 39.81 62.15
C ILE A 20 -0.20 38.26 62.02
N LEU A 21 -0.85 37.76 60.96
CA LEU A 21 -0.24 36.79 60.03
C LEU A 21 -1.06 36.66 58.72
N SER A 22 -0.42 37.04 57.62
CA SER A 22 -0.56 36.55 56.23
C SER A 22 -1.76 35.67 55.84
N VAL A 23 -2.60 36.23 54.95
CA VAL A 23 -3.55 35.52 54.09
C VAL A 23 -2.79 34.59 53.13
N PHE A 24 -3.01 33.29 53.25
CA PHE A 24 -2.76 32.33 52.16
C PHE A 24 -4.09 31.79 51.66
N LEU A 25 -4.21 31.83 50.33
CA LEU A 25 -5.35 31.45 49.50
C LEU A 25 -5.77 30.00 49.72
N LEU A 26 -7.01 29.78 50.11
CA LEU A 26 -7.74 28.53 49.90
C LEU A 26 -8.44 28.63 48.54
N SER A 27 -7.73 28.25 47.47
CA SER A 27 -8.31 27.96 46.16
C SER A 27 -8.54 26.46 46.05
N GLY A 28 -9.79 26.10 45.82
CA GLY A 28 -10.34 24.76 45.89
C GLY A 28 -9.67 23.73 44.99
N ASP A 29 -9.60 22.52 45.55
CA ASP A 29 -9.53 21.25 44.85
C ASP A 29 -10.76 21.09 43.95
N LEU A 30 -10.64 21.55 42.71
CA LEU A 30 -11.42 21.10 41.56
C LEU A 30 -10.42 20.71 40.48
N LEU A 31 -9.76 19.56 40.68
CA LEU A 31 -9.16 18.80 39.60
C LEU A 31 -10.31 18.32 38.68
N LEU A 32 -10.67 19.18 37.73
CA LEU A 32 -11.31 18.75 36.50
C LEU A 32 -10.36 17.74 35.84
N CYS A 33 -10.66 16.45 36.01
CA CYS A 33 -10.22 15.42 35.08
C CYS A 33 -10.85 15.73 33.72
N SER A 34 -10.28 16.69 32.99
CA SER A 34 -10.45 16.73 31.54
C SER A 34 -9.77 15.46 31.04
N ALA A 35 -10.56 14.46 30.64
CA ALA A 35 -10.02 13.36 29.86
C ALA A 35 -9.43 14.00 28.60
N ALA A 36 -8.10 14.08 28.53
CA ALA A 36 -7.43 14.61 27.35
C ALA A 36 -7.81 13.71 26.16
N PHE A 37 -8.61 14.23 25.25
CA PHE A 37 -8.93 13.53 24.01
C PHE A 37 -7.65 13.30 23.22
N LEU A 38 -7.60 12.21 22.45
CA LEU A 38 -6.49 11.98 21.54
C LEU A 38 -6.43 13.13 20.53
N GLU A 39 -5.23 13.63 20.24
CA GLU A 39 -5.05 14.62 19.18
C GLU A 39 -5.25 13.97 17.79
N PRO A 40 -5.72 14.71 16.78
CA PRO A 40 -5.94 14.16 15.44
C PRO A 40 -4.64 13.62 14.80
N VAL A 41 -4.73 12.44 14.20
CA VAL A 41 -3.57 11.73 13.63
C VAL A 41 -2.94 12.51 12.49
N ASP A 42 -3.77 13.05 11.60
CA ASP A 42 -3.36 13.86 10.44
C ASP A 42 -2.71 15.18 10.85
N LEU A 43 -3.26 15.87 11.85
CA LEU A 43 -2.69 17.11 12.39
C LEU A 43 -1.28 16.88 12.97
N LEU A 44 -1.11 15.81 13.75
CA LEU A 44 0.18 15.45 14.33
C LEU A 44 1.16 15.03 13.24
N TYR A 45 0.72 14.19 12.30
CA TYR A 45 1.55 13.72 11.19
C TYR A 45 2.05 14.89 10.31
N ASP A 46 1.15 15.78 9.88
CA ASP A 46 1.51 16.95 9.07
C ASP A 46 2.44 17.92 9.84
N SER A 47 2.20 18.11 11.13
CA SER A 47 3.09 18.93 11.97
C SER A 47 4.48 18.31 12.12
N ALA A 48 4.58 16.99 12.22
CA ALA A 48 5.86 16.27 12.23
C ALA A 48 6.61 16.41 10.90
N VAL A 49 5.91 16.25 9.77
CA VAL A 49 6.50 16.41 8.43
C VAL A 49 6.98 17.84 8.21
N ARG A 50 6.20 18.86 8.60
CA ARG A 50 6.63 20.27 8.54
C ARG A 50 7.86 20.54 9.43
N ALA A 51 7.90 19.99 10.64
CA ALA A 51 9.05 20.11 11.52
C ALA A 51 10.31 19.45 10.93
N PHE A 52 10.15 18.33 10.23
CA PHE A 52 11.25 17.61 9.59
C PHE A 52 11.94 18.45 8.52
N TYR A 53 11.17 19.06 7.62
CA TYR A 53 11.70 19.96 6.59
C TYR A 53 12.23 21.29 7.17
N GLY A 54 11.75 21.69 8.36
CA GLY A 54 12.30 22.82 9.11
C GLY A 54 13.59 22.52 9.89
N GLY A 55 14.03 21.26 9.96
CA GLY A 55 15.21 20.83 10.71
C GLY A 55 15.02 20.74 12.24
N ASP A 56 13.78 20.83 12.74
CA ASP A 56 13.45 20.71 14.16
C ASP A 56 13.17 19.24 14.53
N TYR A 57 14.23 18.46 14.68
CA TYR A 57 14.13 17.01 14.90
C TYR A 57 13.52 16.61 16.25
N GLU A 58 13.59 17.46 17.29
CA GLU A 58 12.91 17.20 18.56
C GLU A 58 11.39 17.26 18.40
N SER A 59 10.89 18.26 17.67
CA SER A 59 9.48 18.36 17.32
C SER A 59 9.03 17.23 16.39
N VAL A 60 9.87 16.78 15.45
CA VAL A 60 9.56 15.59 14.62
C VAL A 60 9.27 14.39 15.51
N VAL A 61 10.18 14.05 16.42
CA VAL A 61 9.99 12.90 17.31
C VAL A 61 8.72 13.05 18.14
N ARG A 62 8.51 14.23 18.74
CA ARG A 62 7.31 14.49 19.55
C ARG A 62 6.01 14.28 18.77
N TYR A 63 5.89 14.91 17.61
CA TYR A 63 4.65 14.87 16.83
C TYR A 63 4.45 13.53 16.13
N MET A 64 5.52 12.89 15.63
CA MET A 64 5.43 11.61 14.91
C MET A 64 5.10 10.45 15.87
N GLU A 65 5.73 10.39 17.05
CA GLU A 65 5.36 9.43 18.10
C GLU A 65 3.94 9.67 18.62
N GLY A 66 3.54 10.96 18.72
CA GLY A 66 2.16 11.33 19.02
C GLY A 66 1.17 10.79 17.99
N ALA A 67 1.50 10.91 16.70
CA ALA A 67 0.65 10.46 15.60
C ALA A 67 0.47 8.93 15.62
N LEU A 68 1.56 8.18 15.83
CA LEU A 68 1.54 6.72 16.00
C LEU A 68 0.71 6.28 17.21
N SER A 69 0.91 6.93 18.36
CA SER A 69 0.16 6.67 19.59
C SER A 69 -1.34 6.94 19.41
N SER A 70 -1.69 8.07 18.78
CA SER A 70 -3.07 8.44 18.48
C SER A 70 -3.71 7.46 17.49
N HIS A 71 -3.02 7.08 16.43
CA HIS A 71 -3.49 6.11 15.44
C HIS A 71 -3.85 4.75 16.08
N GLY A 72 -2.92 4.20 16.87
CA GLY A 72 -3.17 2.97 17.63
C GLY A 72 -4.27 3.13 18.68
N GLY A 73 -4.34 4.30 19.34
CA GLY A 73 -5.38 4.63 20.33
C GLY A 73 -6.79 4.64 19.75
N VAL A 74 -6.98 5.30 18.60
CA VAL A 74 -8.25 5.36 17.89
C VAL A 74 -8.70 3.96 17.46
N ARG A 75 -7.79 3.16 16.87
CA ARG A 75 -8.08 1.77 16.47
C ARG A 75 -8.56 0.93 17.68
N ARG A 76 -7.81 0.93 18.78
CA ARG A 76 -8.15 0.18 20.01
C ARG A 76 -9.48 0.60 20.62
N ILE A 77 -9.78 1.91 20.63
CA ILE A 77 -11.05 2.42 21.16
C ILE A 77 -12.23 1.95 20.31
N ARG A 78 -12.10 2.01 18.98
CA ARG A 78 -13.14 1.54 18.04
C ARG A 78 -13.43 0.05 18.24
N VAL A 79 -12.40 -0.80 18.24
CA VAL A 79 -12.53 -2.25 18.49
C VAL A 79 -13.25 -2.50 19.81
N ARG A 80 -12.77 -1.91 20.91
CA ARG A 80 -13.36 -2.14 22.25
C ARG A 80 -14.81 -1.68 22.32
N CYS A 81 -15.15 -0.56 21.70
CA CYS A 81 -16.53 -0.07 21.69
C CYS A 81 -17.45 -0.98 20.88
N ARG A 82 -17.02 -1.45 19.71
CA ARG A 82 -17.81 -2.33 18.85
C ARG A 82 -18.07 -3.68 19.50
N LEU A 83 -17.03 -4.34 20.01
CA LEU A 83 -17.16 -5.61 20.74
C LEU A 83 -18.07 -5.48 21.96
N ARG A 84 -17.84 -4.47 22.81
CA ARG A 84 -18.68 -4.24 23.99
C ARG A 84 -20.16 -4.03 23.64
N CYS A 85 -20.44 -3.27 22.59
CA CYS A 85 -21.82 -2.99 22.18
C CYS A 85 -22.48 -4.21 21.51
N GLN A 86 -21.70 -5.05 20.83
CA GLN A 86 -22.15 -6.33 20.32
C GLN A 86 -22.54 -7.29 21.45
N ASP A 87 -21.73 -7.38 22.51
CA ASP A 87 -21.99 -8.23 23.67
C ASP A 87 -23.19 -7.75 24.50
N GLN A 88 -23.38 -6.44 24.63
CA GLN A 88 -24.52 -5.86 25.36
C GLN A 88 -25.86 -6.06 24.63
N HIS A 89 -25.81 -6.19 23.31
CA HIS A 89 -26.98 -6.29 22.45
C HIS A 89 -26.81 -7.46 21.46
N PRO A 90 -26.82 -8.72 21.91
CA PRO A 90 -26.68 -9.88 21.03
C PRO A 90 -27.94 -10.08 20.18
N PHE A 91 -27.77 -10.67 18.99
CA PHE A 91 -28.90 -11.19 18.24
C PHE A 91 -29.34 -12.52 18.88
N HIS A 92 -30.60 -12.64 19.28
CA HIS A 92 -31.16 -13.87 19.86
C HIS A 92 -31.80 -14.75 18.78
N GLU A 93 -31.84 -16.06 19.00
CA GLU A 93 -32.41 -17.06 18.07
C GLU A 93 -33.91 -16.83 17.76
N THR A 94 -34.67 -16.22 18.68
CA THR A 94 -36.09 -15.90 18.44
C THR A 94 -36.24 -14.68 17.54
N PHE A 95 -36.33 -14.92 16.24
CA PHE A 95 -36.34 -13.89 15.20
C PHE A 95 -37.72 -13.22 15.03
N SER A 96 -37.74 -11.89 15.08
CA SER A 96 -38.79 -11.05 14.51
C SER A 96 -38.18 -9.77 13.97
N ASP A 97 -38.73 -9.22 12.89
CA ASP A 97 -38.17 -8.03 12.22
C ASP A 97 -37.98 -6.87 13.22
N LEU A 98 -38.98 -6.62 14.08
CA LEU A 98 -38.90 -5.56 15.08
C LEU A 98 -37.81 -5.80 16.13
N ARG A 99 -37.54 -7.05 16.52
CA ARG A 99 -36.46 -7.38 17.46
C ARG A 99 -35.09 -7.21 16.80
N PHE A 100 -34.96 -7.59 15.54
CA PHE A 100 -33.73 -7.36 14.77
C PHE A 100 -33.41 -5.86 14.69
N PHE A 101 -34.39 -5.03 14.31
CA PHE A 101 -34.19 -3.58 14.22
C PHE A 101 -33.95 -2.94 15.59
N ASP A 102 -34.60 -3.39 16.67
CA ASP A 102 -34.29 -2.92 18.04
C ASP A 102 -32.82 -3.16 18.41
N VAL A 103 -32.27 -4.35 18.11
CA VAL A 103 -30.85 -4.66 18.35
C VAL A 103 -29.94 -3.77 17.52
N VAL A 104 -30.22 -3.58 16.22
CA VAL A 104 -29.42 -2.71 15.33
C VAL A 104 -29.41 -1.27 15.84
N LEU A 105 -30.56 -0.72 16.22
CA LEU A 105 -30.68 0.66 16.72
C LEU A 105 -29.95 0.82 18.07
N ARG A 106 -30.06 -0.15 18.98
CA ARG A 106 -29.34 -0.13 20.27
C ARG A 106 -27.83 -0.22 20.09
N ARG A 107 -27.35 -1.10 19.20
CA ARG A 107 -25.91 -1.19 18.86
C ARG A 107 -25.40 0.15 18.32
N ALA A 108 -26.11 0.76 17.36
CA ALA A 108 -25.73 2.05 16.80
C ALA A 108 -25.63 3.16 17.88
N ALA A 109 -26.65 3.26 18.75
CA ALA A 109 -26.65 4.22 19.85
C ALA A 109 -25.50 3.96 20.86
N CYS A 110 -25.27 2.69 21.22
CA CYS A 110 -24.19 2.29 22.11
C CYS A 110 -22.81 2.64 21.53
N MET A 111 -22.59 2.36 20.24
CA MET A 111 -21.32 2.62 19.56
C MET A 111 -21.02 4.12 19.51
N ASN A 112 -22.00 4.94 19.09
CA ASN A 112 -21.83 6.39 19.05
C ASN A 112 -21.51 6.95 20.44
N ALA A 113 -22.28 6.58 21.47
CA ALA A 113 -22.03 7.03 22.84
C ALA A 113 -20.66 6.57 23.36
N CYS A 114 -20.25 5.33 23.05
CA CYS A 114 -18.96 4.79 23.50
C CYS A 114 -17.77 5.51 22.86
N ILE A 115 -17.85 5.73 21.54
CA ILE A 115 -16.76 6.35 20.77
C ILE A 115 -16.68 7.83 21.11
N GLU A 116 -17.81 8.55 21.11
CA GLU A 116 -17.83 9.99 21.41
C GLU A 116 -17.36 10.32 22.83
N ALA A 117 -17.71 9.49 23.81
CA ALA A 117 -17.24 9.67 25.19
C ALA A 117 -15.70 9.57 25.33
N LYS A 118 -15.02 8.91 24.38
CA LYS A 118 -13.56 8.63 24.46
C LYS A 118 -12.74 9.42 23.45
N LEU A 119 -13.28 9.70 22.27
CA LEU A 119 -12.60 10.36 21.15
C LEU A 119 -13.21 11.72 20.81
N GLY A 120 -14.32 12.10 21.42
CA GLY A 120 -15.09 13.26 20.97
C GLY A 120 -15.76 12.99 19.62
N THR A 121 -16.02 14.05 18.86
CA THR A 121 -16.70 13.94 17.56
C THR A 121 -15.90 13.06 16.59
N GLN A 122 -16.54 12.01 16.06
CA GLN A 122 -15.86 11.00 15.23
C GLN A 122 -15.19 11.60 13.97
N SER A 123 -15.71 12.71 13.46
CA SER A 123 -15.17 13.43 12.30
C SER A 123 -13.75 13.96 12.53
N VAL A 124 -13.35 14.23 13.77
CA VAL A 124 -12.03 14.76 14.15
C VAL A 124 -10.92 13.74 13.90
N HIS A 125 -11.25 12.45 13.96
CA HIS A 125 -10.30 11.35 13.71
C HIS A 125 -10.53 10.68 12.35
N LYS A 126 -11.20 11.36 11.42
CA LYS A 126 -11.33 10.90 10.04
C LYS A 126 -10.09 11.34 9.27
N VAL A 127 -9.29 10.36 8.87
CA VAL A 127 -8.08 10.57 8.06
C VAL A 127 -8.34 10.28 6.59
N SER A 128 -7.51 10.83 5.71
CA SER A 128 -7.56 10.52 4.27
C SER A 128 -7.04 9.11 3.99
N ASP A 129 -7.44 8.54 2.86
CA ASP A 129 -6.96 7.22 2.41
C ASP A 129 -5.43 7.21 2.23
N GLU A 130 -4.82 8.37 1.93
CA GLU A 130 -3.38 8.55 1.82
C GLU A 130 -2.66 8.45 3.17
N VAL A 131 -3.18 9.10 4.21
CA VAL A 131 -2.61 8.98 5.57
C VAL A 131 -2.75 7.53 6.06
N ILE A 132 -3.87 6.87 5.75
CA ILE A 132 -4.02 5.43 6.05
C ILE A 132 -2.93 4.61 5.35
N GLN A 133 -2.67 4.85 4.06
CA GLN A 133 -1.62 4.16 3.32
C GLN A 133 -0.22 4.44 3.87
N ASP A 134 0.08 5.68 4.26
CA ASP A 134 1.37 6.03 4.86
C ASP A 134 1.61 5.26 6.17
N PHE A 135 0.59 5.13 7.01
CA PHE A 135 0.68 4.35 8.25
C PHE A 135 0.78 2.84 7.96
N ASN A 136 0.02 2.32 7.00
CA ASN A 136 0.13 0.92 6.58
C ASN A 136 1.53 0.58 6.02
N ARG A 137 2.13 1.52 5.27
CA ARG A 137 3.51 1.42 4.78
C ARG A 137 4.55 1.85 5.82
N ARG A 138 4.13 2.15 7.05
CA ARG A 138 4.98 2.54 8.18
C ARG A 138 5.89 3.75 7.88
N ILE A 139 5.50 4.63 6.96
CA ILE A 139 6.25 5.86 6.59
C ILE A 139 6.65 6.72 7.79
N PRO A 140 5.84 6.89 8.85
CA PRO A 140 6.25 7.63 10.06
C PRO A 140 7.59 7.16 10.65
N TYR A 141 7.91 5.87 10.55
CA TYR A 141 9.16 5.32 11.06
C TYR A 141 10.39 5.70 10.22
N ASN A 142 10.23 5.98 8.93
CA ASN A 142 11.32 6.50 8.10
C ASN A 142 11.71 7.93 8.54
N TYR A 143 10.73 8.77 8.87
CA TYR A 143 11.02 10.08 9.45
C TYR A 143 11.63 9.96 10.85
N LEU A 144 11.11 9.06 11.69
CA LEU A 144 11.62 8.84 13.04
C LEU A 144 13.07 8.35 13.03
N GLN A 145 13.46 7.41 12.16
CA GLN A 145 14.82 6.90 12.16
C GLN A 145 15.84 8.01 11.84
N LEU A 146 15.54 8.87 10.85
CA LEU A 146 16.38 10.03 10.52
C LEU A 146 16.42 11.05 11.66
N ALA A 147 15.28 11.34 12.29
CA ALA A 147 15.22 12.27 13.41
C ALA A 147 16.02 11.76 14.62
N TYR A 148 15.85 10.48 14.99
CA TYR A 148 16.61 9.85 16.07
C TYR A 148 18.11 9.82 15.78
N GLN A 149 18.52 9.59 14.54
CA GLN A 149 19.92 9.68 14.13
C GLN A 149 20.48 11.09 14.33
N LYS A 150 19.75 12.14 13.91
CA LYS A 150 20.15 13.55 14.10
C LYS A 150 20.21 13.95 15.59
N LEU A 151 19.38 13.34 16.42
CA LEU A 151 19.36 13.53 17.88
C LEU A 151 20.36 12.62 18.63
N LYS A 152 21.19 11.84 17.92
CA LYS A 152 22.19 10.92 18.50
C LYS A 152 21.57 9.85 19.41
N GLN A 153 20.42 9.30 19.00
CA GLN A 153 19.72 8.18 19.66
C GLN A 153 19.74 6.94 18.73
N PRO A 154 20.91 6.31 18.52
CA PRO A 154 21.09 5.26 17.51
C PRO A 154 20.25 3.99 17.78
N GLU A 155 19.97 3.67 19.04
CA GLU A 155 19.12 2.54 19.45
C GLU A 155 17.68 2.70 18.97
N LYS A 156 17.11 3.91 19.08
CA LYS A 156 15.76 4.21 18.60
C LYS A 156 15.72 4.37 17.08
N ALA A 157 16.80 4.88 16.50
CA ALA A 157 16.96 4.95 15.05
C ALA A 157 16.94 3.54 14.44
N ALA A 158 17.68 2.60 15.02
CA ALA A 158 17.68 1.19 14.61
C ALA A 158 16.29 0.54 14.70
N ALA A 159 15.58 0.73 15.82
CA ALA A 159 14.22 0.20 15.99
C ALA A 159 13.23 0.79 14.96
N ALA A 160 13.28 2.11 14.73
CA ALA A 160 12.41 2.76 13.74
C ALA A 160 12.75 2.31 12.30
N ALA A 161 14.04 2.23 11.95
CA ALA A 161 14.50 1.73 10.66
C ALA A 161 14.04 0.29 10.43
N HIS A 162 14.18 -0.58 11.44
CA HIS A 162 13.75 -1.96 11.36
C HIS A 162 12.23 -2.07 11.17
N THR A 163 11.46 -1.30 11.95
CA THR A 163 9.99 -1.25 11.84
C THR A 163 9.55 -0.82 10.44
N TYR A 164 10.19 0.19 9.84
CA TYR A 164 9.91 0.62 8.47
C TYR A 164 10.27 -0.46 7.43
N PHE A 165 11.45 -1.06 7.58
CA PHE A 165 11.97 -2.08 6.67
C PHE A 165 11.08 -3.31 6.60
N GLN A 166 10.49 -3.74 7.72
CA GLN A 166 9.52 -4.83 7.74
C GLN A 166 8.34 -4.58 6.79
N ALA A 167 7.90 -3.34 6.58
CA ALA A 167 6.84 -3.00 5.63
C ALA A 167 7.35 -2.58 4.23
N ASN A 168 8.66 -2.44 4.04
CA ASN A 168 9.27 -1.98 2.80
C ASN A 168 10.63 -2.68 2.57
N PRO A 169 10.66 -4.02 2.40
CA PRO A 169 11.91 -4.78 2.29
C PRO A 169 12.73 -4.41 1.05
N GLU A 170 12.09 -3.95 -0.02
CA GLU A 170 12.74 -3.48 -1.26
C GLU A 170 13.40 -2.10 -1.14
N HIS A 171 13.29 -1.44 0.02
CA HIS A 171 13.85 -0.11 0.22
C HIS A 171 15.37 -0.18 0.46
N VAL A 172 16.14 -0.14 -0.63
CA VAL A 172 17.61 -0.30 -0.64
C VAL A 172 18.33 0.57 0.40
N GLU A 173 18.00 1.86 0.51
CA GLU A 173 18.64 2.77 1.48
C GLU A 173 18.41 2.30 2.93
N MET A 174 17.23 1.76 3.22
CA MET A 174 16.90 1.36 4.59
C MET A 174 17.72 0.12 4.97
N GLY A 175 17.89 -0.82 4.03
CA GLY A 175 18.80 -1.95 4.21
C GLY A 175 20.21 -1.48 4.57
N GLN A 176 20.73 -0.44 3.91
CA GLN A 176 22.04 0.12 4.22
C GLN A 176 22.09 0.84 5.58
N HIS A 177 21.06 1.62 5.93
CA HIS A 177 20.96 2.24 7.25
C HIS A 177 20.97 1.18 8.36
N LEU A 178 20.29 0.06 8.17
CA LEU A 178 20.30 -1.06 9.11
C LEU A 178 21.70 -1.63 9.31
N GLU A 179 22.45 -1.86 8.22
CA GLU A 179 23.85 -2.31 8.31
C GLU A 179 24.73 -1.29 9.03
N GLN A 180 24.59 0.00 8.70
CA GLN A 180 25.33 1.06 9.39
C GLN A 180 25.00 1.10 10.89
N TYR A 181 23.73 0.92 11.26
CA TYR A 181 23.31 0.89 12.66
C TYR A 181 23.89 -0.29 13.43
N LYS A 182 24.09 -1.45 12.79
CA LYS A 182 24.76 -2.61 13.43
C LYS A 182 26.21 -2.31 13.82
N ASP A 183 26.89 -1.49 13.03
CA ASP A 183 28.29 -1.14 13.27
C ASP A 183 28.47 0.01 14.28
N LEU A 184 27.38 0.66 14.72
CA LEU A 184 27.45 1.76 15.68
C LEU A 184 27.68 1.26 17.10
N GLN A 185 28.65 1.88 17.78
CA GLN A 185 28.92 1.62 19.19
C GLN A 185 27.68 1.95 20.05
N GLY A 186 27.18 0.95 20.78
CA GLY A 186 25.99 1.06 21.65
C GLY A 186 24.69 0.57 21.01
N VAL A 187 24.71 0.11 19.75
CA VAL A 187 23.60 -0.62 19.15
C VAL A 187 23.85 -2.12 19.28
N GLU A 188 22.88 -2.83 19.86
CA GLU A 188 22.89 -4.29 20.01
C GLU A 188 21.81 -4.90 19.11
N GLU A 189 21.90 -6.21 18.87
CA GLU A 189 20.93 -6.95 18.05
C GLU A 189 19.49 -6.83 18.60
N ASN A 190 19.33 -6.74 19.92
CA ASN A 190 18.05 -6.57 20.60
C ASN A 190 17.37 -5.20 20.35
N HIS A 191 18.05 -4.22 19.74
CA HIS A 191 17.48 -2.92 19.39
C HIS A 191 16.75 -2.94 18.04
N PHE A 192 16.96 -3.97 17.22
CA PHE A 192 16.27 -4.14 15.92
C PHE A 192 14.90 -4.79 16.13
N VAL A 193 13.97 -4.02 16.69
CA VAL A 193 12.62 -4.49 17.04
C VAL A 193 11.58 -3.89 16.09
N ASP A 194 10.70 -4.75 15.58
CA ASP A 194 9.48 -4.28 14.92
C ASP A 194 8.48 -3.79 15.98
N ARG A 195 8.33 -2.47 16.07
CA ARG A 195 7.43 -1.81 17.03
C ARG A 195 5.95 -2.01 16.70
N GLU A 196 5.64 -2.52 15.50
CA GLU A 196 4.29 -2.86 15.06
C GLU A 196 4.16 -4.35 14.71
N ALA A 197 5.00 -5.19 15.32
CA ALA A 197 4.91 -6.64 15.17
C ALA A 197 3.51 -7.13 15.56
N ARG A 198 2.93 -7.97 14.70
CA ARG A 198 1.64 -8.63 14.97
C ARG A 198 1.90 -9.85 15.87
N PRO A 199 1.28 -9.95 17.07
CA PRO A 199 1.62 -11.00 18.05
C PRO A 199 1.51 -12.43 17.49
N HIS A 200 0.45 -12.73 16.73
CA HIS A 200 0.27 -14.07 16.14
C HIS A 200 1.38 -14.44 15.13
N GLN A 201 1.83 -13.51 14.29
CA GLN A 201 2.94 -13.73 13.36
C GLN A 201 4.29 -13.83 14.09
N GLN A 202 4.48 -13.02 15.14
CA GLN A 202 5.70 -13.05 15.97
C GLN A 202 5.86 -14.40 16.68
N SER A 203 4.81 -14.88 17.36
CA SER A 203 4.80 -16.18 18.03
C SER A 203 4.97 -17.32 17.03
N PHE A 204 4.25 -17.29 15.91
CA PHE A 204 4.38 -18.30 14.85
C PHE A 204 5.82 -18.41 14.33
N THR A 205 6.44 -17.28 14.00
CA THR A 205 7.81 -17.28 13.45
C THR A 205 8.83 -17.76 14.48
N ALA A 206 8.66 -17.38 15.75
CA ALA A 206 9.51 -17.88 16.83
C ALA A 206 9.31 -19.39 17.07
N ALA A 207 8.08 -19.89 16.94
CA ALA A 207 7.76 -21.31 17.06
C ALA A 207 8.43 -22.15 15.96
N VAL A 208 8.38 -21.69 14.70
CA VAL A 208 9.09 -22.34 13.59
C VAL A 208 10.60 -22.41 13.86
N LYS A 209 11.22 -21.33 14.36
CA LYS A 209 12.65 -21.35 14.72
C LYS A 209 13.00 -22.39 15.79
N LEU A 210 12.14 -22.63 16.76
CA LEU A 210 12.35 -23.68 17.78
C LEU A 210 12.11 -25.07 17.20
N TYR A 211 11.07 -25.20 16.36
CA TYR A 211 10.73 -26.41 15.65
C TYR A 211 11.90 -26.93 14.80
N ASP A 212 12.52 -26.04 14.00
CA ASP A 212 13.66 -26.37 13.14
C ASP A 212 14.92 -26.75 13.92
N LYS A 213 15.06 -26.21 15.15
CA LYS A 213 16.13 -26.57 16.08
C LYS A 213 15.86 -27.90 16.81
N GLY A 214 14.68 -28.49 16.63
CA GLY A 214 14.24 -29.72 17.31
C GLY A 214 13.76 -29.51 18.74
N ASP A 215 13.59 -28.27 19.20
CA ASP A 215 12.96 -27.95 20.49
C ASP A 215 11.43 -27.96 20.33
N TYR A 216 10.88 -29.17 20.28
CA TYR A 216 9.46 -29.37 20.04
C TYR A 216 8.58 -28.91 21.21
N GLU A 217 9.05 -28.98 22.45
CA GLU A 217 8.30 -28.52 23.62
C GLU A 217 8.13 -26.99 23.60
N GLY A 218 9.23 -26.26 23.32
CA GLY A 218 9.19 -24.82 23.14
C GLY A 218 8.37 -24.39 21.92
N ALA A 219 8.49 -25.13 20.81
CA ALA A 219 7.70 -24.88 19.60
C ALA A 219 6.19 -25.05 19.86
N VAL A 220 5.77 -26.11 20.56
CA VAL A 220 4.38 -26.33 20.97
C VAL A 220 3.84 -25.11 21.72
N SER A 221 4.56 -24.63 22.74
CA SER A 221 4.11 -23.48 23.53
C SER A 221 3.87 -22.24 22.65
N LEU A 222 4.79 -21.92 21.74
CA LEU A 222 4.68 -20.74 20.90
C LEU A 222 3.66 -20.87 19.77
N PHE A 223 3.45 -22.06 19.21
CA PHE A 223 2.39 -22.28 18.22
C PHE A 223 0.99 -22.17 18.84
N GLU A 224 0.81 -22.64 20.07
CA GLU A 224 -0.46 -22.44 20.81
C GLU A 224 -0.70 -20.96 21.10
N ASP A 225 0.33 -20.23 21.57
CA ASP A 225 0.23 -18.78 21.77
C ASP A 225 -0.08 -18.05 20.46
N ALA A 226 0.48 -18.50 19.33
CA ALA A 226 0.20 -17.95 18.01
C ALA A 226 -1.27 -18.15 17.60
N LEU A 227 -1.86 -19.32 17.83
CA LEU A 227 -3.27 -19.59 17.58
C LEU A 227 -4.19 -18.72 18.44
N VAL A 228 -3.89 -18.57 19.73
CA VAL A 228 -4.66 -17.71 20.65
C VAL A 228 -4.66 -16.26 20.15
N GLU A 229 -3.49 -15.73 19.80
CA GLU A 229 -3.38 -14.37 19.28
C GLU A 229 -3.96 -14.24 17.86
N TYR A 230 -3.97 -15.29 17.04
CA TYR A 230 -4.60 -15.30 15.72
C TYR A 230 -6.11 -15.09 15.82
N TYR A 231 -6.80 -15.88 16.65
CA TYR A 231 -8.25 -15.76 16.81
C TYR A 231 -8.66 -14.43 17.43
N LYS A 232 -7.85 -13.90 18.34
CA LYS A 232 -8.03 -12.54 18.86
C LYS A 232 -7.89 -11.50 17.75
N ALA A 233 -6.88 -11.61 16.90
CA ALA A 233 -6.69 -10.71 15.76
C ALA A 233 -7.82 -10.80 14.72
N ASP A 234 -8.39 -11.99 14.49
CA ASP A 234 -9.60 -12.20 13.66
C ASP A 234 -10.79 -11.40 14.22
N VAL A 235 -11.06 -11.54 15.52
CA VAL A 235 -12.15 -10.78 16.18
C VAL A 235 -11.93 -9.26 16.08
N GLU A 236 -10.69 -8.79 16.27
CA GLU A 236 -10.37 -7.36 16.16
C GLU A 236 -10.49 -6.83 14.72
N CYS A 237 -10.02 -7.59 13.73
CA CYS A 237 -10.13 -7.25 12.31
C CYS A 237 -11.59 -7.10 11.90
N ARG A 238 -12.41 -8.10 12.25
CA ARG A 238 -13.85 -8.11 11.92
C ARG A 238 -14.59 -6.97 12.61
N ALA A 239 -14.26 -6.70 13.88
CA ALA A 239 -14.80 -5.53 14.57
C ALA A 239 -14.47 -4.23 13.81
N LEU A 240 -13.36 -4.14 13.09
CA LEU A 240 -13.00 -2.94 12.32
C LEU A 240 -13.78 -2.78 11.00
N CYS A 241 -14.39 -3.84 10.49
CA CYS A 241 -15.19 -3.83 9.26
C CYS A 241 -16.57 -3.16 9.36
N GLN A 242 -17.08 -2.89 10.56
CA GLN A 242 -18.39 -2.27 10.77
C GLN A 242 -18.43 -0.75 10.47
N GLY A 243 -17.54 -0.25 9.60
CA GLY A 243 -17.47 1.15 9.17
C GLY A 243 -17.99 1.36 7.74
N PRO A 244 -17.96 2.60 7.23
CA PRO A 244 -18.16 2.85 5.81
C PRO A 244 -17.08 2.12 5.02
N GLN A 245 -17.49 1.24 4.11
CA GLN A 245 -16.59 0.53 3.23
C GLN A 245 -16.49 1.24 1.87
N LYS A 246 -15.34 1.12 1.21
CA LYS A 246 -15.13 1.60 -0.15
C LYS A 246 -14.56 0.45 -0.96
N PHE A 247 -15.31 0.03 -1.97
CA PHE A 247 -14.92 -1.06 -2.86
C PHE A 247 -14.39 -0.45 -4.15
N GLU A 248 -13.20 -0.88 -4.55
CA GLU A 248 -12.60 -0.39 -5.79
C GLU A 248 -13.49 -0.81 -6.99
N GLY A 249 -13.87 0.16 -7.82
CA GLY A 249 -14.79 -0.06 -8.94
C GLY A 249 -16.29 -0.11 -8.57
N HIS A 250 -16.66 0.04 -7.30
CA HIS A 250 -18.05 0.11 -6.86
C HIS A 250 -18.32 1.38 -6.04
N ASP A 251 -18.98 2.35 -6.69
CA ASP A 251 -19.50 3.52 -5.99
C ASP A 251 -20.82 3.16 -5.29
N TYR A 252 -20.88 3.45 -3.98
CA TYR A 252 -22.01 3.32 -3.04
C TYR A 252 -23.34 3.93 -3.56
N VAL A 253 -23.29 4.64 -4.69
CA VAL A 253 -24.32 5.57 -5.18
C VAL A 253 -24.87 5.19 -6.55
N ARG A 254 -24.67 3.95 -7.04
CA ARG A 254 -25.60 3.43 -8.06
C ARG A 254 -26.98 3.40 -7.43
N TYR A 255 -27.89 4.26 -7.90
CA TYR A 255 -29.24 4.46 -7.37
C TYR A 255 -29.93 3.12 -7.09
N ARG A 256 -30.03 2.73 -5.81
CA ARG A 256 -30.78 1.57 -5.33
C ARG A 256 -32.23 2.01 -5.08
N TYR A 257 -33.21 1.28 -5.59
CA TYR A 257 -34.62 1.68 -5.62
C TYR A 257 -35.39 1.32 -4.34
N SER A 258 -34.88 0.38 -3.54
CA SER A 258 -35.58 -0.09 -2.32
C SER A 258 -34.68 -0.13 -1.07
N LEU A 259 -35.31 -0.08 0.11
CA LEU A 259 -34.63 -0.21 1.40
C LEU A 259 -33.80 -1.51 1.48
N HIS A 260 -34.33 -2.62 0.98
CA HIS A 260 -33.67 -3.92 1.04
C HIS A 260 -32.43 -3.97 0.14
N GLU A 261 -32.46 -3.30 -1.01
CA GLU A 261 -31.27 -3.18 -1.87
C GLU A 261 -30.17 -2.36 -1.18
N VAL A 262 -30.53 -1.25 -0.51
CA VAL A 262 -29.55 -0.44 0.25
C VAL A 262 -28.96 -1.22 1.41
N MET A 263 -29.80 -1.93 2.17
CA MET A 263 -29.33 -2.78 3.27
C MET A 263 -28.43 -3.91 2.74
N SER A 264 -28.87 -4.62 1.71
CA SER A 264 -28.11 -5.73 1.10
C SER A 264 -26.76 -5.26 0.58
N ASP A 265 -26.70 -4.12 -0.10
CA ASP A 265 -25.46 -3.53 -0.62
C ASP A 265 -24.47 -3.26 0.53
N HIS A 266 -24.92 -2.56 1.58
CA HIS A 266 -24.04 -2.25 2.72
C HIS A 266 -23.65 -3.48 3.53
N PHE A 267 -24.56 -4.43 3.76
CA PHE A 267 -24.24 -5.67 4.46
C PHE A 267 -23.23 -6.51 3.69
N THR A 268 -23.37 -6.63 2.36
CA THR A 268 -22.42 -7.40 1.54
C THR A 268 -21.02 -6.79 1.60
N GLN A 269 -20.93 -5.46 1.60
CA GLN A 269 -19.68 -4.73 1.75
C GLN A 269 -18.99 -4.98 3.12
N VAL A 270 -19.75 -4.90 4.21
CA VAL A 270 -19.23 -5.21 5.55
C VAL A 270 -18.80 -6.68 5.64
N LEU A 271 -19.63 -7.58 5.12
CA LEU A 271 -19.37 -9.02 5.10
C LEU A 271 -18.10 -9.36 4.32
N HIS A 272 -17.85 -8.69 3.19
CA HIS A 272 -16.65 -8.94 2.41
C HIS A 272 -15.40 -8.51 3.18
N CYS A 273 -15.42 -7.34 3.83
CA CYS A 273 -14.32 -6.94 4.70
C CYS A 273 -14.07 -7.98 5.82
N GLU A 274 -15.14 -8.49 6.45
CA GLU A 274 -15.01 -9.50 7.51
C GLU A 274 -14.47 -10.84 7.00
N HIS A 275 -14.89 -11.25 5.79
CA HIS A 275 -14.43 -12.47 5.12
C HIS A 275 -12.94 -12.39 4.74
N GLU A 276 -12.50 -11.20 4.31
CA GLU A 276 -11.12 -10.93 3.91
C GLU A 276 -10.13 -10.79 5.07
N CYS A 277 -10.59 -10.82 6.34
CA CYS A 277 -9.70 -10.80 7.50
C CYS A 277 -8.69 -11.95 7.49
N ILE A 278 -9.04 -13.12 6.93
CA ILE A 278 -8.10 -14.23 6.77
C ILE A 278 -6.87 -13.83 5.95
N ARG A 279 -7.08 -13.10 4.86
CA ARG A 279 -6.02 -12.61 3.99
C ARG A 279 -5.16 -11.59 4.72
N ASP A 280 -5.78 -10.57 5.33
CA ASP A 280 -5.02 -9.54 6.08
C ASP A 280 -4.16 -10.17 7.17
N LEU A 281 -4.68 -11.12 7.95
CA LEU A 281 -3.94 -11.79 9.03
C LEU A 281 -2.82 -12.69 8.51
N ALA A 282 -2.99 -13.32 7.35
CA ALA A 282 -1.96 -14.13 6.71
C ALA A 282 -0.90 -13.29 5.99
N THR A 283 -1.21 -12.05 5.60
CA THR A 283 -0.28 -11.17 4.91
C THR A 283 0.72 -10.53 5.89
N ARG A 284 2.01 -10.70 5.60
CA ARG A 284 3.09 -10.06 6.34
C ARG A 284 3.18 -8.58 5.98
N PRO A 285 3.62 -7.69 6.89
CA PRO A 285 3.91 -6.30 6.54
C PRO A 285 4.78 -6.21 5.29
N GLY A 286 4.47 -5.28 4.38
CA GLY A 286 5.25 -5.05 3.16
C GLY A 286 5.13 -6.13 2.09
N ARG A 287 4.43 -7.23 2.36
CA ARG A 287 4.03 -8.22 1.36
C ARG A 287 2.60 -7.96 0.95
N LEU A 288 2.27 -8.34 -0.28
CA LEU A 288 0.92 -8.22 -0.82
C LEU A 288 0.20 -9.57 -0.73
N SER A 289 0.94 -10.65 -0.98
CA SER A 289 0.42 -12.02 -0.88
C SER A 289 0.35 -12.51 0.57
N PRO A 290 -0.76 -13.18 0.94
CA PRO A 290 -0.85 -13.88 2.22
C PRO A 290 0.12 -15.06 2.26
N MET A 291 0.57 -15.44 3.45
CA MET A 291 1.19 -16.73 3.66
C MET A 291 0.18 -17.83 3.31
N GLU A 292 0.54 -18.72 2.38
CA GLU A 292 -0.30 -19.87 2.03
C GLU A 292 -0.60 -20.69 3.28
N ASN A 293 -1.86 -21.13 3.42
CA ASN A 293 -2.28 -22.02 4.50
C ASN A 293 -1.96 -21.50 5.91
N TYR A 294 -1.83 -20.18 6.11
CA TYR A 294 -1.29 -19.64 7.37
C TYR A 294 -1.98 -20.22 8.62
N LEU A 295 -3.32 -20.23 8.66
CA LEU A 295 -4.06 -20.85 9.76
C LEU A 295 -3.87 -22.38 9.83
N PRO A 296 -4.15 -23.19 8.78
CA PRO A 296 -3.97 -24.64 8.83
C PRO A 296 -2.53 -25.06 9.14
N LEU A 297 -1.53 -24.28 8.72
CA LEU A 297 -0.12 -24.55 8.96
C LEU A 297 0.23 -24.60 10.45
N HIS A 298 -0.48 -23.86 11.31
CA HIS A 298 -0.32 -23.99 12.76
C HIS A 298 -0.64 -25.43 13.22
N TYR A 299 -1.72 -26.02 12.71
CA TYR A 299 -2.15 -27.36 13.06
C TYR A 299 -1.22 -28.44 12.51
N ASP A 300 -0.64 -28.23 11.32
CA ASP A 300 0.36 -29.14 10.75
C ASP A 300 1.69 -29.13 11.55
N TYR A 301 2.15 -27.95 11.97
CA TYR A 301 3.29 -27.89 12.88
C TYR A 301 2.98 -28.52 14.25
N LEU A 302 1.83 -28.18 14.83
CA LEU A 302 1.42 -28.67 16.15
C LEU A 302 1.25 -30.18 16.17
N GLN A 303 0.60 -30.80 15.17
CA GLN A 303 0.38 -32.25 15.19
C GLN A 303 1.70 -33.01 15.28
N PHE A 304 2.70 -32.58 14.51
CA PHE A 304 4.00 -33.24 14.53
C PHE A 304 4.78 -32.91 15.81
N ALA A 305 4.75 -31.65 16.26
CA ALA A 305 5.46 -31.25 17.47
C ALA A 305 4.90 -32.00 18.70
N TYR A 306 3.58 -32.14 18.79
CA TYR A 306 2.90 -32.96 19.80
C TYR A 306 3.29 -34.43 19.73
N PHE A 307 3.34 -35.00 18.53
CA PHE A 307 3.84 -36.37 18.34
C PHE A 307 5.26 -36.53 18.87
N LYS A 308 6.16 -35.58 18.58
CA LYS A 308 7.57 -35.63 19.04
C LYS A 308 7.74 -35.53 20.55
N VAL A 309 6.80 -34.88 21.24
CA VAL A 309 6.79 -34.80 22.72
C VAL A 309 5.86 -35.85 23.37
N ASN A 310 5.42 -36.85 22.60
CA ASN A 310 4.58 -37.97 23.06
C ASN A 310 3.20 -37.54 23.63
N ARG A 311 2.62 -36.48 23.07
CA ARG A 311 1.27 -35.96 23.35
C ARG A 311 0.33 -36.33 22.21
N LEU A 312 0.04 -37.62 22.09
CA LEU A 312 -0.64 -38.19 20.92
C LEU A 312 -2.09 -37.74 20.76
N GLU A 313 -2.79 -37.46 21.86
CA GLU A 313 -4.18 -36.99 21.80
C GLU A 313 -4.25 -35.62 21.12
N GLU A 314 -3.40 -34.68 21.53
CA GLU A 314 -3.31 -33.36 20.94
C GLU A 314 -2.78 -33.41 19.49
N ALA A 315 -1.87 -34.35 19.20
CA ALA A 315 -1.42 -34.60 17.84
C ALA A 315 -2.56 -35.03 16.91
N LEU A 316 -3.40 -35.99 17.36
CA LEU A 316 -4.58 -36.44 16.63
C LEU A 316 -5.59 -35.31 16.44
N GLN A 317 -5.88 -34.53 17.47
CA GLN A 317 -6.78 -33.37 17.37
C GLN A 317 -6.29 -32.35 16.33
N CYS A 318 -5.01 -32.00 16.33
CA CYS A 318 -4.44 -31.08 15.35
C CYS A 318 -4.47 -31.65 13.93
N ALA A 319 -4.16 -32.93 13.75
CA ALA A 319 -4.21 -33.60 12.45
C ALA A 319 -5.63 -33.63 11.87
N LEU A 320 -6.63 -33.98 12.69
CA LEU A 320 -8.05 -33.89 12.32
C LEU A 320 -8.48 -32.45 12.01
N THR A 321 -7.95 -31.47 12.74
CA THR A 321 -8.23 -30.04 12.50
C THR A 321 -7.67 -29.58 11.17
N TYR A 322 -6.46 -30.00 10.80
CA TYR A 322 -5.87 -29.69 9.49
C TYR A 322 -6.73 -30.23 8.34
N LEU A 323 -7.25 -31.46 8.48
CA LEU A 323 -8.12 -32.09 7.48
C LEU A 323 -9.46 -31.37 7.27
N LEU A 324 -9.89 -30.50 8.19
CA LEU A 324 -11.05 -29.62 7.94
C LEU A 324 -10.80 -28.60 6.83
N PHE A 325 -9.55 -28.17 6.66
CA PHE A 325 -9.14 -27.20 5.62
C PHE A 325 -8.73 -27.89 4.32
N HIS A 326 -8.24 -29.14 4.42
CA HIS A 326 -7.68 -29.90 3.31
C HIS A 326 -8.29 -31.31 3.25
N GLU A 327 -9.55 -31.37 2.79
CA GLU A 327 -10.23 -32.65 2.61
C GLU A 327 -9.44 -33.56 1.65
N GLY A 328 -9.09 -34.77 2.10
CA GLY A 328 -8.40 -35.76 1.30
C GLY A 328 -6.88 -35.58 1.17
N ASP A 329 -6.24 -34.79 2.03
CA ASP A 329 -4.76 -34.75 2.11
C ASP A 329 -4.22 -36.13 2.55
N GLU A 330 -3.49 -36.80 1.65
CA GLU A 330 -3.03 -38.18 1.85
C GLU A 330 -2.06 -38.29 3.04
N PHE A 331 -1.11 -37.37 3.17
CA PHE A 331 -0.09 -37.42 4.23
C PHE A 331 -0.69 -37.20 5.62
N MET A 332 -1.59 -36.23 5.75
CA MET A 332 -2.24 -36.00 7.03
C MET A 332 -3.22 -37.14 7.38
N THR A 333 -3.87 -37.74 6.38
CA THR A 333 -4.72 -38.93 6.60
C THR A 333 -3.90 -40.11 7.15
N ASP A 334 -2.72 -40.37 6.59
CA ASP A 334 -1.81 -41.41 7.10
C ASP A 334 -1.37 -41.13 8.54
N ASN A 335 -1.10 -39.87 8.88
CA ASN A 335 -0.75 -39.47 10.25
C ASN A 335 -1.91 -39.70 11.22
N VAL A 336 -3.15 -39.35 10.83
CA VAL A 336 -4.36 -39.60 11.63
C VAL A 336 -4.54 -41.09 11.90
N ASP A 337 -4.39 -41.92 10.87
CA ASP A 337 -4.53 -43.38 11.01
C ASP A 337 -3.44 -43.94 11.92
N HIS A 338 -2.19 -43.47 11.79
CA HIS A 338 -1.10 -43.82 12.69
C HIS A 338 -1.42 -43.47 14.16
N TYR A 339 -1.93 -42.26 14.43
CA TYR A 339 -2.27 -41.85 15.80
C TYR A 339 -3.44 -42.66 16.38
N ARG A 340 -4.47 -42.94 15.56
CA ARG A 340 -5.62 -43.78 15.95
C ARG A 340 -5.23 -45.20 16.31
N GLU A 341 -4.32 -45.81 15.53
CA GLU A 341 -3.81 -47.15 15.82
C GLU A 341 -3.14 -47.23 17.19
N ILE A 342 -2.41 -46.19 17.60
CA ILE A 342 -1.73 -46.14 18.90
C ILE A 342 -2.70 -45.83 20.04
N LEU A 343 -3.61 -44.87 19.86
CA LEU A 343 -4.53 -44.41 20.90
C LEU A 343 -5.70 -45.36 21.14
N THR A 344 -6.07 -46.19 20.16
CA THR A 344 -7.21 -47.14 20.20
C THR A 344 -8.60 -46.49 20.41
N HIS A 345 -8.69 -45.16 20.29
CA HIS A 345 -9.91 -44.38 20.24
C HIS A 345 -9.72 -43.17 19.31
N ASP A 346 -10.82 -42.55 18.89
CA ASP A 346 -10.78 -41.36 18.03
C ASP A 346 -10.88 -40.07 18.86
N SER A 347 -10.50 -38.95 18.24
CA SER A 347 -10.69 -37.61 18.80
C SER A 347 -11.54 -36.75 17.86
N THR A 348 -11.81 -35.50 18.25
CA THR A 348 -12.50 -34.54 17.40
C THR A 348 -11.55 -33.41 16.99
N PRO A 349 -11.79 -32.75 15.85
CA PRO A 349 -11.11 -31.50 15.53
C PRO A 349 -11.31 -30.44 16.65
N ARG A 350 -10.48 -29.40 16.63
CA ARG A 350 -10.62 -28.29 17.59
C ARG A 350 -11.86 -27.47 17.29
N GLU A 351 -12.64 -27.23 18.35
CA GLU A 351 -13.93 -26.54 18.27
C GLU A 351 -13.78 -25.11 17.70
N GLU A 352 -12.69 -24.40 18.01
CA GLU A 352 -12.45 -23.06 17.49
C GLU A 352 -12.29 -23.03 15.96
N ALA A 353 -11.62 -24.05 15.39
CA ALA A 353 -11.44 -24.17 13.95
C ALA A 353 -12.73 -24.60 13.25
N GLU A 354 -13.50 -25.52 13.84
CA GLU A 354 -14.81 -25.92 13.34
C GLU A 354 -15.77 -24.73 13.29
N ARG A 355 -15.84 -23.95 14.38
CA ARG A 355 -16.65 -22.71 14.43
C ARG A 355 -16.19 -21.69 13.41
N TYR A 356 -14.87 -21.54 13.22
CA TYR A 356 -14.30 -20.62 12.23
C TYR A 356 -14.72 -21.01 10.81
N LEU A 357 -14.55 -22.27 10.42
CA LEU A 357 -14.87 -22.75 9.07
C LEU A 357 -16.37 -22.73 8.80
N THR A 358 -17.19 -23.14 9.78
CA THR A 358 -18.65 -23.07 9.67
C THR A 358 -19.11 -21.63 9.40
N ARG A 359 -18.53 -20.66 10.13
CA ARG A 359 -18.79 -19.24 9.91
C ARG A 359 -18.32 -18.79 8.52
N HIS A 360 -17.07 -19.09 8.16
CA HIS A 360 -16.48 -18.66 6.90
C HIS A 360 -17.23 -19.19 5.67
N GLN A 361 -17.70 -20.44 5.71
CA GLN A 361 -18.52 -21.04 4.66
C GLN A 361 -19.87 -20.32 4.53
N LEU A 362 -20.54 -20.01 5.65
CA LEU A 362 -21.79 -19.25 5.63
C LEU A 362 -21.60 -17.82 5.08
N GLU A 363 -20.47 -17.18 5.40
CA GLU A 363 -20.11 -15.86 4.88
C GLU A 363 -19.92 -15.88 3.37
N LEU A 364 -19.22 -16.89 2.84
CA LEU A 364 -19.06 -17.10 1.41
C LEU A 364 -20.40 -17.26 0.69
N GLU A 365 -21.29 -18.10 1.22
CA GLU A 365 -22.63 -18.30 0.63
C GLU A 365 -23.43 -16.99 0.54
N LEU A 366 -23.40 -16.19 1.61
CA LEU A 366 -24.06 -14.89 1.67
C LEU A 366 -23.39 -13.86 0.74
N LEU A 367 -22.06 -13.88 0.62
CA LEU A 367 -21.31 -12.99 -0.28
C LEU A 367 -21.59 -13.27 -1.74
N LEU A 368 -21.62 -14.54 -2.15
CA LEU A 368 -21.95 -14.92 -3.52
C LEU A 368 -23.37 -14.46 -3.89
N MET A 369 -24.31 -14.56 -2.94
CA MET A 369 -25.67 -14.05 -3.12
C MET A 369 -25.69 -12.51 -3.21
N GLY A 370 -25.04 -11.83 -2.27
CA GLY A 370 -24.99 -10.36 -2.21
C GLY A 370 -24.32 -9.74 -3.43
N SER A 371 -23.18 -10.26 -3.85
CA SER A 371 -22.42 -9.78 -5.02
C SER A 371 -23.21 -9.91 -6.32
N LYS A 372 -23.95 -11.02 -6.48
CA LYS A 372 -24.88 -11.20 -7.61
C LYS A 372 -26.00 -10.15 -7.62
N ILE A 373 -26.56 -9.80 -6.46
CA ILE A 373 -27.57 -8.73 -6.32
C ILE A 373 -26.95 -7.36 -6.65
N MET A 374 -25.70 -7.15 -6.24
CA MET A 374 -24.99 -5.90 -6.50
C MET A 374 -24.59 -5.74 -7.98
N GLY A 375 -24.57 -6.83 -8.75
CA GLY A 375 -24.07 -6.85 -10.14
C GLY A 375 -22.55 -6.74 -10.19
N VAL A 376 -21.86 -7.29 -9.19
CA VAL A 376 -20.41 -7.34 -9.07
C VAL A 376 -19.99 -8.80 -9.05
N ASP A 377 -19.05 -9.18 -9.90
CA ASP A 377 -18.47 -10.51 -9.84
C ASP A 377 -17.58 -10.61 -8.60
N PHE A 378 -17.83 -11.61 -7.77
CA PHE A 378 -17.01 -11.94 -6.62
C PHE A 378 -16.42 -13.32 -6.83
N THR A 379 -15.10 -13.39 -6.72
CA THR A 379 -14.34 -14.65 -6.68
C THR A 379 -13.60 -14.67 -5.36
N GLU A 380 -13.76 -15.76 -4.62
CA GLU A 380 -13.04 -15.95 -3.37
C GLU A 380 -11.56 -16.20 -3.65
N GLY A 381 -10.69 -15.63 -2.82
CA GLY A 381 -9.27 -15.97 -2.83
C GLY A 381 -9.05 -17.43 -2.41
N ASN A 382 -8.08 -18.12 -3.00
CA ASN A 382 -7.73 -19.47 -2.58
C ASN A 382 -6.89 -19.41 -1.28
N TYR A 383 -7.56 -19.47 -0.13
CA TYR A 383 -6.90 -19.42 1.18
C TYR A 383 -6.34 -20.77 1.66
N TRP A 384 -6.76 -21.86 1.02
CA TRP A 384 -6.51 -23.25 1.44
C TRP A 384 -5.87 -24.07 0.31
N SER A 385 -4.73 -23.62 -0.21
CA SER A 385 -4.07 -24.30 -1.35
C SER A 385 -3.53 -25.68 -0.97
N SER A 386 -3.73 -26.69 -1.81
CA SER A 386 -3.17 -28.04 -1.62
C SER A 386 -1.64 -28.12 -1.81
N THR A 387 -1.01 -27.03 -2.26
CA THR A 387 0.44 -26.93 -2.49
C THR A 387 1.22 -26.34 -1.31
N GLY A 388 0.56 -25.65 -0.38
CA GLY A 388 1.19 -24.88 0.71
C GLY A 388 1.52 -25.69 1.97
N GLY A 389 2.11 -26.88 1.82
CA GLY A 389 2.53 -27.73 2.93
C GLY A 389 3.91 -27.37 3.48
N ARG A 390 4.30 -27.96 4.62
CA ARG A 390 5.65 -27.81 5.19
C ARG A 390 6.72 -28.25 4.19
N ASP A 391 7.81 -27.48 4.09
CA ASP A 391 8.99 -27.81 3.30
C ASP A 391 9.81 -28.89 4.03
N ASP A 392 9.55 -30.15 3.72
CA ASP A 392 10.44 -31.26 4.05
C ASP A 392 11.18 -31.72 2.78
N SER A 393 12.36 -32.30 2.98
CA SER A 393 13.39 -32.55 1.95
C SER A 393 13.00 -33.41 0.72
N ASN A 394 11.73 -33.78 0.55
CA ASN A 394 11.21 -34.51 -0.60
C ASN A 394 10.04 -33.82 -1.33
N ARG A 395 9.64 -32.59 -0.99
CA ARG A 395 8.59 -31.84 -1.71
C ARG A 395 9.18 -30.63 -2.44
N ILE A 396 8.65 -30.35 -3.63
CA ILE A 396 9.03 -29.19 -4.45
C ILE A 396 8.72 -27.91 -3.64
N PRO A 397 9.55 -26.84 -3.68
CA PRO A 397 9.46 -25.73 -2.73
C PRO A 397 8.11 -25.01 -2.84
N SER A 398 7.34 -24.99 -1.75
CA SER A 398 6.31 -23.95 -1.51
C SER A 398 7.02 -22.81 -0.78
N GLY A 399 6.87 -21.59 -1.29
CA GLY A 399 7.66 -20.36 -1.03
C GLY A 399 7.74 -19.89 0.42
N THR A 400 8.31 -20.73 1.28
CA THR A 400 8.62 -20.43 2.68
C THR A 400 10.07 -19.95 2.86
N ASP A 401 10.84 -19.74 1.79
CA ASP A 401 12.18 -19.12 1.85
C ASP A 401 12.13 -17.59 2.07
N GLY A 402 11.26 -17.14 2.98
CA GLY A 402 11.29 -15.80 3.55
C GLY A 402 11.88 -15.83 4.96
N TRP A 403 13.16 -16.20 5.06
CA TRP A 403 13.93 -16.17 6.32
C TRP A 403 13.79 -14.82 7.03
N MET A 404 13.41 -14.86 8.30
CA MET A 404 13.41 -13.71 9.21
C MET A 404 14.69 -13.74 10.06
N GLU A 405 15.83 -13.65 9.37
CA GLU A 405 17.15 -13.40 9.93
C GLU A 405 18.05 -12.88 8.80
N TYR A 406 18.92 -11.92 9.10
CA TYR A 406 19.91 -11.44 8.15
C TYR A 406 20.80 -12.60 7.67
N VAL A 407 20.78 -12.92 6.38
CA VAL A 407 21.67 -13.91 5.75
C VAL A 407 22.60 -13.20 4.75
N PRO A 408 23.94 -13.33 4.87
CA PRO A 408 24.88 -12.76 3.92
C PRO A 408 24.83 -13.48 2.56
N ILE A 409 25.20 -12.74 1.52
CA ILE A 409 25.30 -13.14 0.10
C ILE A 409 26.09 -14.44 -0.07
N SER A 410 25.47 -15.49 -0.63
CA SER A 410 25.98 -16.22 -1.80
C SER A 410 25.07 -17.38 -2.22
N GLU A 411 24.92 -17.53 -3.55
CA GLU A 411 24.40 -18.70 -4.30
C GLU A 411 22.87 -18.85 -4.40
N LYS A 412 22.30 -18.35 -5.52
CA LYS A 412 21.08 -18.92 -6.13
C LYS A 412 21.38 -19.34 -7.57
N LYS A 413 20.90 -20.55 -7.91
CA LYS A 413 20.97 -21.19 -9.23
C LYS A 413 19.88 -20.62 -10.15
N ASN A 414 20.23 -20.40 -11.41
CA ASN A 414 19.32 -19.96 -12.47
C ASN A 414 18.24 -21.01 -12.77
N ILE A 415 16.98 -20.62 -12.63
CA ILE A 415 15.83 -21.33 -13.21
C ILE A 415 15.17 -20.38 -14.19
N THR A 416 15.38 -20.62 -15.48
CA THR A 416 14.66 -19.96 -16.57
C THR A 416 13.30 -20.62 -16.75
N VAL A 417 12.22 -19.91 -16.48
CA VAL A 417 10.87 -20.31 -16.90
C VAL A 417 10.51 -19.54 -18.17
N ILE A 418 10.43 -20.26 -19.28
CA ILE A 418 9.94 -19.79 -20.58
C ILE A 418 8.45 -20.12 -20.65
N VAL A 419 7.60 -19.13 -20.92
CA VAL A 419 6.29 -19.36 -21.54
C VAL A 419 6.21 -18.52 -22.81
N SER A 420 6.30 -19.20 -23.94
CA SER A 420 6.33 -18.64 -25.29
C SER A 420 4.92 -18.37 -25.83
N GLN A 421 4.55 -17.10 -25.95
CA GLN A 421 3.94 -16.62 -27.19
C GLN A 421 5.05 -15.97 -28.00
N GLN A 422 5.16 -16.27 -29.30
CA GLN A 422 6.18 -15.66 -30.17
C GLN A 422 5.89 -14.16 -30.35
N LEU A 423 6.34 -13.36 -29.40
CA LEU A 423 6.37 -11.91 -29.50
C LEU A 423 7.35 -11.53 -30.63
N LYS A 424 6.91 -10.62 -31.50
CA LYS A 424 7.67 -10.16 -32.66
C LYS A 424 8.20 -8.77 -32.38
N GLU A 425 9.44 -8.50 -32.79
CA GLU A 425 10.10 -7.21 -32.65
C GLU A 425 10.99 -6.95 -33.88
N GLY A 426 11.43 -5.69 -34.05
CA GLY A 426 12.26 -5.29 -35.18
C GLY A 426 11.47 -4.88 -36.42
N GLY A 427 10.23 -4.40 -36.24
CA GLY A 427 9.45 -3.80 -37.31
C GLY A 427 10.06 -2.49 -37.85
N PRO A 428 9.48 -1.93 -38.93
CA PRO A 428 10.08 -0.81 -39.65
C PRO A 428 10.09 0.47 -38.80
N LEU A 429 11.15 1.27 -38.94
CA LEU A 429 11.21 2.62 -38.40
C LEU A 429 10.43 3.56 -39.35
N LEU A 430 9.38 4.19 -38.84
CA LEU A 430 8.42 4.98 -39.65
C LEU A 430 8.96 6.35 -40.08
N TYR A 431 10.07 6.80 -39.48
CA TYR A 431 10.61 8.14 -39.65
C TYR A 431 12.10 8.04 -40.00
N ASP A 432 12.51 8.68 -41.10
CA ASP A 432 13.88 8.60 -41.61
C ASP A 432 14.93 9.13 -40.64
N SER A 433 14.54 10.04 -39.73
CA SER A 433 15.43 10.58 -38.71
C SER A 433 15.74 9.60 -37.58
N VAL A 434 14.83 8.65 -37.31
CA VAL A 434 14.92 7.74 -36.15
C VAL A 434 15.95 6.65 -36.40
N GLN A 435 16.83 6.43 -35.43
CA GLN A 435 17.90 5.45 -35.53
C GLN A 435 17.81 4.39 -34.44
N LEU A 436 17.90 3.11 -34.82
CA LEU A 436 18.05 1.98 -33.91
C LEU A 436 19.46 1.97 -33.31
N VAL A 437 19.54 2.17 -31.99
CA VAL A 437 20.80 2.18 -31.24
C VAL A 437 21.07 0.78 -30.69
N GLN A 438 20.10 0.22 -29.97
CA GLN A 438 20.19 -1.12 -29.39
C GLN A 438 18.82 -1.80 -29.48
N ASN A 439 18.83 -3.06 -29.93
CA ASN A 439 17.68 -3.95 -29.86
C ASN A 439 17.68 -4.72 -28.53
N SER A 440 16.66 -5.55 -28.32
CA SER A 440 16.46 -6.41 -27.16
C SER A 440 17.71 -7.24 -26.78
N VAL A 441 18.33 -7.88 -27.78
CA VAL A 441 19.53 -8.70 -27.63
C VAL A 441 20.71 -7.86 -27.14
N ALA A 442 20.93 -6.69 -27.74
CA ALA A 442 21.99 -5.77 -27.31
C ALA A 442 21.72 -5.15 -25.92
N LEU A 443 20.46 -5.14 -25.49
CA LEU A 443 20.05 -4.73 -24.15
C LEU A 443 19.95 -5.90 -23.16
N ASN A 444 20.38 -7.12 -23.51
CA ASN A 444 20.30 -8.32 -22.65
C ASN A 444 18.86 -8.66 -22.16
N GLY A 445 17.84 -8.52 -23.01
CA GLY A 445 16.47 -8.91 -22.64
C GLY A 445 15.58 -9.15 -23.85
N THR A 446 14.26 -9.04 -23.66
CA THR A 446 13.24 -9.25 -24.69
C THR A 446 12.27 -8.07 -24.73
N GLN A 447 11.66 -7.83 -25.90
CA GLN A 447 10.61 -6.81 -26.05
C GLN A 447 11.04 -5.41 -25.55
N ARG A 448 12.28 -5.03 -25.81
CA ARG A 448 12.81 -3.71 -25.46
C ARG A 448 13.71 -3.13 -26.54
N VAL A 449 13.73 -1.82 -26.67
CA VAL A 449 14.46 -1.10 -27.72
C VAL A 449 14.97 0.26 -27.23
N LEU A 450 16.13 0.65 -27.76
CA LEU A 450 16.70 1.98 -27.63
C LEU A 450 16.81 2.65 -29.00
N LEU A 451 16.17 3.80 -29.14
CA LEU A 451 16.13 4.60 -30.37
C LEU A 451 16.67 6.01 -30.09
N ASP A 452 17.37 6.59 -31.04
CA ASP A 452 17.82 7.99 -30.99
C ASP A 452 17.13 8.80 -32.11
N HIS A 453 17.16 10.13 -31.96
CA HIS A 453 16.65 11.09 -32.95
C HIS A 453 15.14 10.97 -33.22
N VAL A 454 14.37 10.64 -32.18
CA VAL A 454 12.89 10.63 -32.22
C VAL A 454 12.31 12.05 -32.27
N ILE A 455 13.00 12.99 -31.63
CA ILE A 455 12.75 14.43 -31.75
C ILE A 455 14.07 15.17 -31.97
N SER A 456 14.01 16.38 -32.53
CA SER A 456 15.16 17.23 -32.75
C SER A 456 15.63 17.94 -31.47
N GLU A 457 16.85 18.48 -31.48
CA GLU A 457 17.37 19.31 -30.38
C GLU A 457 16.52 20.56 -30.13
N GLU A 458 15.93 21.14 -31.18
CA GLU A 458 15.01 22.27 -31.08
C GLU A 458 13.69 21.86 -30.40
N GLU A 459 13.12 20.71 -30.80
CA GLU A 459 11.92 20.15 -30.19
C GLU A 459 12.16 19.80 -28.70
N CYS A 460 13.33 19.26 -28.35
CA CYS A 460 13.73 19.01 -26.96
C CYS A 460 13.79 20.30 -26.13
N ALA A 461 14.42 21.35 -26.67
CA ALA A 461 14.53 22.63 -25.98
C ALA A 461 13.14 23.24 -25.74
N GLU A 462 12.25 23.22 -26.74
CA GLU A 462 10.89 23.73 -26.62
C GLU A 462 10.06 22.95 -25.59
N LEU A 463 10.17 21.61 -25.55
CA LEU A 463 9.48 20.79 -24.55
C LEU A 463 10.04 20.96 -23.13
N ARG A 464 11.35 21.23 -22.99
CA ARG A 464 11.95 21.54 -21.69
C ARG A 464 11.50 22.91 -21.17
N ASP A 465 11.45 23.92 -22.05
CA ASP A 465 10.94 25.24 -21.70
C ASP A 465 9.46 25.18 -21.33
N LEU A 466 8.67 24.38 -22.06
CA LEU A 466 7.29 24.07 -21.70
C LEU A 466 7.22 23.45 -20.30
N ALA A 467 8.05 22.44 -20.00
CA ALA A 467 8.08 21.79 -18.70
C ALA A 467 8.32 22.81 -17.57
N HIS A 468 9.33 23.68 -17.70
CA HIS A 468 9.62 24.73 -16.72
C HIS A 468 8.44 25.67 -16.45
N ALA A 469 7.59 25.92 -17.44
CA ALA A 469 6.45 26.83 -17.32
C ALA A 469 5.19 26.17 -16.74
N VAL A 470 5.00 24.86 -16.94
CA VAL A 470 3.72 24.18 -16.69
C VAL A 470 3.76 23.09 -15.63
N THR A 471 4.95 22.58 -15.28
CA THR A 471 5.04 21.48 -14.31
C THR A 471 4.72 21.97 -12.91
N MET A 472 3.93 21.19 -12.17
CA MET A 472 3.65 21.44 -10.76
C MET A 472 4.38 20.42 -9.90
N ALA A 473 4.90 20.86 -8.75
CA ALA A 473 5.57 19.98 -7.82
C ALA A 473 4.60 18.91 -7.29
N GLY A 474 4.99 17.64 -7.42
CA GLY A 474 4.16 16.49 -7.04
C GLY A 474 2.93 16.22 -7.92
N ASP A 475 2.86 16.80 -9.12
CA ASP A 475 1.84 16.46 -10.13
C ASP A 475 1.90 14.94 -10.45
N GLY A 476 0.74 14.28 -10.57
CA GLY A 476 0.67 12.80 -10.64
C GLY A 476 0.90 12.08 -9.30
N TYR A 477 1.33 12.78 -8.25
CA TYR A 477 1.58 12.26 -6.90
C TYR A 477 0.91 13.10 -5.80
N ARG A 478 -0.29 13.63 -6.08
CA ARG A 478 -1.14 14.38 -5.11
C ARG A 478 -0.42 15.57 -4.43
N GLY A 479 0.54 16.19 -5.11
CA GLY A 479 1.29 17.34 -4.59
C GLY A 479 2.52 16.98 -3.76
N ARG A 480 2.88 15.69 -3.61
CA ARG A 480 4.11 15.27 -2.96
C ARG A 480 5.32 15.66 -3.80
N MET A 481 6.09 16.62 -3.33
CA MET A 481 7.26 17.13 -4.05
C MET A 481 8.40 16.10 -4.18
N SER A 482 8.44 15.09 -3.30
CA SER A 482 9.51 14.08 -3.23
C SER A 482 8.93 12.69 -3.00
N PRO A 483 8.18 12.13 -3.97
CA PRO A 483 7.35 10.95 -3.77
C PRO A 483 8.14 9.64 -3.65
N HIS A 484 9.39 9.62 -4.12
CA HIS A 484 10.25 8.42 -4.18
C HIS A 484 11.49 8.52 -3.29
N THR A 485 12.11 9.69 -3.23
CA THR A 485 13.30 9.97 -2.42
C THR A 485 13.23 11.41 -1.92
N PRO A 486 13.56 11.71 -0.65
CA PRO A 486 13.54 13.08 -0.12
C PRO A 486 14.59 13.98 -0.77
N ASN A 487 15.56 13.41 -1.51
CA ASN A 487 16.71 14.10 -2.07
C ASN A 487 16.44 14.75 -3.45
N GLU A 488 15.27 14.51 -4.03
CA GLU A 488 14.90 15.01 -5.36
C GLU A 488 13.53 15.65 -5.35
N ARG A 489 13.37 16.70 -6.16
CA ARG A 489 12.09 17.34 -6.43
C ARG A 489 11.48 16.79 -7.71
N PHE A 490 10.26 16.29 -7.62
CA PHE A 490 9.45 15.75 -8.70
C PHE A 490 8.43 16.79 -9.17
N GLU A 491 8.42 17.06 -10.47
CA GLU A 491 7.52 18.03 -11.10
C GLU A 491 6.94 17.41 -12.38
N GLY A 492 5.66 17.63 -12.67
CA GLY A 492 5.04 17.06 -13.86
C GLY A 492 3.84 17.83 -14.41
N ALA A 493 3.39 17.45 -15.61
CA ALA A 493 2.17 17.95 -16.25
C ALA A 493 1.60 16.94 -17.27
N THR A 494 0.27 16.92 -17.40
CA THR A 494 -0.45 16.12 -18.40
C THR A 494 -0.68 16.89 -19.70
N VAL A 495 -0.94 16.17 -20.80
CA VAL A 495 -1.13 16.77 -22.13
C VAL A 495 -2.30 17.76 -22.13
N LEU A 496 -3.45 17.37 -21.58
CA LEU A 496 -4.64 18.22 -21.52
C LEU A 496 -4.35 19.54 -20.80
N LYS A 497 -3.65 19.48 -19.67
CA LYS A 497 -3.30 20.66 -18.87
C LYS A 497 -2.39 21.61 -19.64
N THR A 498 -1.42 21.10 -20.40
CA THR A 498 -0.57 21.97 -21.24
C THR A 498 -1.37 22.65 -22.35
N LEU A 499 -2.33 21.95 -22.97
CA LEU A 499 -3.20 22.52 -24.00
C LEU A 499 -4.14 23.60 -23.42
N GLN A 500 -4.68 23.38 -22.22
CA GLN A 500 -5.47 24.38 -21.50
C GLN A 500 -4.63 25.64 -21.23
N TYR A 501 -3.39 25.48 -20.76
CA TYR A 501 -2.49 26.62 -20.53
C TYR A 501 -2.10 27.33 -21.82
N GLY A 502 -2.04 26.60 -22.93
CA GLY A 502 -1.88 27.17 -24.27
C GLY A 502 -3.06 28.06 -24.67
N TYR A 503 -4.30 27.61 -24.46
CA TYR A 503 -5.50 28.42 -24.69
C TYR A 503 -5.59 29.66 -23.80
N GLU A 504 -5.18 29.53 -22.54
CA GLU A 504 -5.12 30.64 -21.60
C GLU A 504 -3.99 31.64 -21.91
N GLY A 505 -3.12 31.32 -22.88
CA GLY A 505 -1.98 32.16 -23.26
C GLY A 505 -0.83 32.15 -22.24
N ARG A 506 -0.80 31.18 -21.32
CA ARG A 506 0.28 31.02 -20.33
C ARG A 506 1.55 30.42 -20.96
N VAL A 507 1.37 29.61 -21.99
CA VAL A 507 2.45 29.03 -22.80
C VAL A 507 2.11 29.11 -24.28
N PRO A 508 3.09 29.09 -25.20
CA PRO A 508 2.80 29.07 -26.62
C PRO A 508 1.99 27.82 -27.00
N MET A 509 0.92 28.01 -27.77
CA MET A 509 0.08 26.89 -28.21
C MET A 509 0.83 25.91 -29.12
N SER A 510 1.85 26.39 -29.84
CA SER A 510 2.76 25.55 -30.63
C SER A 510 3.51 24.55 -29.75
N SER A 511 3.98 24.96 -28.57
CA SER A 511 4.73 24.11 -27.64
C SER A 511 3.81 23.07 -26.99
N ALA A 512 2.60 23.47 -26.60
CA ALA A 512 1.59 22.53 -26.08
C ALA A 512 1.17 21.49 -27.14
N ARG A 513 1.01 21.92 -28.39
CA ARG A 513 0.76 21.01 -29.52
C ARG A 513 1.95 20.09 -29.79
N LEU A 514 3.18 20.60 -29.73
CA LEU A 514 4.39 19.80 -29.90
C LEU A 514 4.44 18.64 -28.89
N PHE A 515 4.03 18.87 -27.64
CA PHE A 515 3.96 17.80 -26.63
C PHE A 515 2.96 16.71 -27.02
N TYR A 516 1.76 17.09 -27.48
CA TYR A 516 0.75 16.17 -27.98
C TYR A 516 1.23 15.37 -29.22
N ASP A 517 1.82 16.05 -30.21
CA ASP A 517 2.28 15.43 -31.45
C ASP A 517 3.47 14.50 -31.22
N THR A 518 4.33 14.86 -30.26
CA THR A 518 5.46 14.02 -29.83
C THR A 518 4.97 12.74 -29.17
N SER A 519 3.92 12.78 -28.34
CA SER A 519 3.38 11.57 -27.73
C SER A 519 2.76 10.62 -28.76
N GLU A 520 2.08 11.14 -29.79
CA GLU A 520 1.62 10.35 -30.95
C GLU A 520 2.77 9.76 -31.76
N ARG A 521 3.84 10.53 -31.99
CA ARG A 521 5.02 10.06 -32.72
C ARG A 521 5.62 8.85 -32.01
N VAL A 522 5.76 8.91 -30.68
CA VAL A 522 6.27 7.79 -29.88
C VAL A 522 5.35 6.58 -29.96
N ARG A 523 4.04 6.75 -29.81
CA ARG A 523 3.05 5.65 -29.91
C ARG A 523 3.21 4.88 -31.22
N ARG A 524 3.26 5.59 -32.36
CA ARG A 524 3.41 4.98 -33.69
C ARG A 524 4.74 4.24 -33.84
N ILE A 525 5.82 4.76 -33.27
CA ILE A 525 7.13 4.10 -33.28
C ILE A 525 7.08 2.78 -32.50
N VAL A 526 6.49 2.79 -31.29
CA VAL A 526 6.37 1.59 -30.44
C VAL A 526 5.49 0.53 -31.12
N GLU A 527 4.33 0.93 -31.67
CA GLU A 527 3.45 0.03 -32.43
C GLU A 527 4.16 -0.63 -33.61
N SER A 528 4.90 0.16 -34.39
CA SER A 528 5.58 -0.33 -35.58
C SER A 528 6.74 -1.25 -35.23
N TYR A 529 7.58 -0.86 -34.27
CA TYR A 529 8.77 -1.62 -33.89
C TYR A 529 8.40 -2.99 -33.28
N PHE A 530 7.39 -3.05 -32.40
CA PHE A 530 6.91 -4.30 -31.82
C PHE A 530 5.86 -5.02 -32.67
N MET A 531 5.67 -4.58 -33.91
CA MET A 531 4.82 -5.24 -34.92
C MET A 531 3.41 -5.59 -34.39
N LEU A 532 2.80 -4.64 -33.67
CA LEU A 532 1.52 -4.87 -33.01
C LEU A 532 0.39 -4.94 -34.04
N ASN A 533 -0.50 -5.92 -33.89
CA ASN A 533 -1.65 -6.12 -34.79
C ASN A 533 -2.84 -5.21 -34.44
N SER A 534 -2.74 -4.48 -33.33
CA SER A 534 -3.76 -3.61 -32.77
C SER A 534 -3.14 -2.27 -32.38
N THR A 535 -3.98 -1.23 -32.42
CA THR A 535 -3.60 0.12 -32.00
C THR A 535 -3.37 0.15 -30.49
N LEU A 536 -2.22 0.63 -30.05
CA LEU A 536 -1.95 1.05 -28.69
C LEU A 536 -2.78 2.28 -28.37
N HIS A 537 -3.38 2.28 -27.18
CA HIS A 537 -4.03 3.44 -26.63
C HIS A 537 -3.26 3.96 -25.41
N PHE A 538 -3.27 5.27 -25.18
CA PHE A 538 -2.64 5.84 -23.99
C PHE A 538 -3.42 5.43 -22.74
N SER A 539 -2.71 4.84 -21.78
CA SER A 539 -3.19 4.64 -20.41
C SER A 539 -2.85 5.86 -19.55
N TYR A 540 -1.69 6.48 -19.78
CA TYR A 540 -1.28 7.71 -19.11
C TYR A 540 -0.13 8.37 -19.87
N THR A 541 -0.10 9.71 -19.93
CA THR A 541 1.00 10.48 -20.55
C THR A 541 1.47 11.59 -19.62
N HIS A 542 2.76 11.60 -19.29
CA HIS A 542 3.30 12.55 -18.31
C HIS A 542 4.60 13.21 -18.78
N LEU A 543 4.59 14.53 -18.88
CA LEU A 543 5.82 15.32 -18.99
C LEU A 543 6.37 15.48 -17.58
N VAL A 544 7.53 14.88 -17.31
CA VAL A 544 8.08 14.74 -15.96
C VAL A 544 9.50 15.27 -15.89
N CYS A 545 9.78 16.05 -14.85
CA CYS A 545 11.12 16.54 -14.51
C CYS A 545 11.48 16.17 -13.07
N ARG A 546 12.74 15.76 -12.87
CA ARG A 546 13.32 15.46 -11.56
C ARG A 546 14.56 16.29 -11.34
N THR A 547 14.59 17.03 -10.23
CA THR A 547 15.65 17.99 -9.91
C THR A 547 16.38 17.56 -8.65
N ALA A 548 17.71 17.51 -8.71
CA ALA A 548 18.53 17.25 -7.52
C ALA A 548 18.40 18.40 -6.51
N ILE A 549 18.15 18.09 -5.22
CA ILE A 549 18.08 19.11 -4.17
C ILE A 549 19.49 19.40 -3.64
N THR A 550 19.91 20.66 -3.71
CA THR A 550 21.23 21.13 -3.27
C THR A 550 21.47 20.81 -1.80
N GLY A 551 22.65 20.24 -1.48
CA GLY A 551 23.05 19.92 -0.10
C GLY A 551 22.54 18.57 0.42
N GLN A 552 21.87 17.78 -0.41
CA GLN A 552 21.35 16.44 -0.06
C GLN A 552 21.92 15.34 -0.98
N GLN A 553 23.04 15.60 -1.66
CA GLN A 553 23.56 14.73 -2.75
C GLN A 553 24.85 13.97 -2.39
N ASP A 554 25.43 14.20 -1.21
CA ASP A 554 26.70 13.60 -0.84
C ASP A 554 26.57 12.08 -0.64
N HIS A 555 27.41 11.30 -1.33
CA HIS A 555 27.49 9.83 -1.25
C HIS A 555 26.19 9.05 -1.57
N ARG A 556 25.30 9.61 -2.40
CA ARG A 556 24.06 8.92 -2.81
C ARG A 556 24.32 7.68 -3.65
N ASN A 557 23.63 6.60 -3.29
CA ASN A 557 23.57 5.33 -4.03
C ASN A 557 22.13 4.82 -4.18
N ASP A 558 21.15 5.67 -3.87
CA ASP A 558 19.73 5.38 -3.99
C ASP A 558 19.25 5.42 -5.43
N LEU A 559 18.04 4.90 -5.64
CA LEU A 559 17.35 5.03 -6.90
C LEU A 559 16.42 6.24 -6.82
N SER A 560 16.54 7.11 -7.82
CA SER A 560 15.56 8.16 -8.08
C SER A 560 14.17 7.53 -8.22
N HIS A 561 14.05 6.45 -9.00
CA HIS A 561 12.84 5.65 -9.13
C HIS A 561 13.13 4.19 -8.78
N PRO A 562 12.44 3.60 -7.80
CA PRO A 562 12.62 2.19 -7.44
C PRO A 562 12.46 1.25 -8.63
N ILE A 563 13.09 0.08 -8.55
CA ILE A 563 12.89 -1.00 -9.52
C ILE A 563 11.44 -1.49 -9.43
N HIS A 564 10.77 -1.58 -10.57
CA HIS A 564 9.39 -2.04 -10.67
C HIS A 564 9.11 -2.58 -12.07
N ALA A 565 7.94 -3.21 -12.23
CA ALA A 565 7.31 -3.49 -13.50
C ALA A 565 6.03 -2.63 -13.60
N ASP A 566 5.66 -2.23 -14.81
CA ASP A 566 4.59 -1.24 -15.02
C ASP A 566 3.18 -1.84 -14.97
N ASN A 567 3.04 -3.14 -15.24
CA ASN A 567 1.75 -3.83 -15.30
C ASN A 567 1.56 -4.96 -14.28
N CYS A 568 2.52 -5.13 -13.37
CA CYS A 568 2.43 -6.16 -12.35
C CYS A 568 3.16 -5.75 -11.08
N LEU A 569 2.83 -6.45 -10.01
CA LEU A 569 3.53 -6.37 -8.74
C LEU A 569 4.74 -7.30 -8.84
N LEU A 570 5.92 -6.71 -8.95
CA LEU A 570 7.18 -7.44 -9.00
C LEU A 570 7.48 -8.02 -7.60
N ASP A 571 7.65 -9.34 -7.52
CA ASP A 571 8.17 -10.04 -6.33
C ASP A 571 9.58 -10.58 -6.64
N PRO A 572 10.64 -9.88 -6.20
CA PRO A 572 12.01 -10.27 -6.49
C PRO A 572 12.45 -11.57 -5.81
N ASP A 573 11.82 -11.95 -4.70
CA ASP A 573 12.21 -13.12 -3.92
C ASP A 573 11.60 -14.39 -4.52
N ALA A 574 10.34 -14.32 -4.94
CA ALA A 574 9.64 -15.38 -5.65
C ALA A 574 10.00 -15.45 -7.14
N ASN A 575 10.67 -14.41 -7.67
CA ASN A 575 10.94 -14.25 -9.10
C ASN A 575 9.64 -14.28 -9.92
N GLU A 576 8.60 -13.62 -9.41
CA GLU A 576 7.25 -13.59 -9.96
C GLU A 576 6.75 -12.16 -10.19
N CYS A 577 5.73 -12.03 -11.04
CA CYS A 577 5.17 -10.76 -11.49
C CYS A 577 3.65 -10.90 -11.54
N TRP A 578 2.99 -10.46 -10.48
CA TRP A 578 1.57 -10.69 -10.25
C TRP A 578 0.71 -9.61 -10.91
N LYS A 579 -0.16 -10.00 -11.84
CA LYS A 579 -1.08 -9.09 -12.52
C LYS A 579 -2.37 -8.93 -11.73
N GLU A 580 -2.29 -8.20 -10.62
CA GLU A 580 -3.45 -7.86 -9.78
C GLU A 580 -3.38 -6.43 -9.22
N PRO A 581 -4.51 -5.85 -8.78
CA PRO A 581 -4.51 -4.54 -8.12
C PRO A 581 -3.56 -4.53 -6.89
N PRO A 582 -2.81 -3.45 -6.64
CA PRO A 582 -2.93 -2.12 -7.24
C PRO A 582 -2.12 -1.90 -8.54
N ALA A 583 -1.54 -2.95 -9.14
CA ALA A 583 -0.81 -2.78 -10.39
C ALA A 583 -1.77 -2.41 -11.54
N TYR A 584 -1.26 -1.64 -12.50
CA TYR A 584 -1.98 -1.31 -13.72
C TYR A 584 -1.90 -2.48 -14.71
N THR A 585 -2.60 -3.57 -14.40
CA THR A 585 -2.54 -4.87 -15.10
C THR A 585 -2.85 -4.79 -16.60
N TYR A 586 -3.54 -3.74 -17.00
CA TYR A 586 -3.93 -3.43 -18.37
C TYR A 586 -2.85 -2.69 -19.17
N ARG A 587 -1.71 -2.30 -18.59
CA ARG A 587 -0.58 -1.72 -19.34
C ARG A 587 0.15 -2.81 -20.10
N ASP A 588 0.37 -2.62 -21.38
CA ASP A 588 1.03 -3.60 -22.24
C ASP A 588 2.43 -3.13 -22.65
N TYR A 589 2.58 -1.84 -22.94
CA TYR A 589 3.84 -1.24 -23.36
C TYR A 589 4.08 0.09 -22.67
N SER A 590 5.35 0.40 -22.44
CA SER A 590 5.82 1.64 -21.83
C SER A 590 6.90 2.27 -22.70
N ALA A 591 7.00 3.59 -22.64
CA ALA A 591 8.05 4.32 -23.31
C ALA A 591 8.49 5.57 -22.53
N LEU A 592 9.79 5.87 -22.57
CA LEU A 592 10.36 7.09 -22.02
C LEU A 592 11.17 7.81 -23.11
N LEU A 593 10.73 9.01 -23.48
CA LEU A 593 11.44 9.91 -24.38
C LEU A 593 12.19 10.98 -23.58
N TYR A 594 13.52 10.99 -23.67
CA TYR A 594 14.36 11.93 -22.94
C TYR A 594 14.49 13.27 -23.66
N LEU A 595 14.36 14.36 -22.90
CA LEU A 595 14.42 15.73 -23.42
C LEU A 595 15.81 16.36 -23.26
N ASN A 596 16.64 15.83 -22.37
CA ASN A 596 17.94 16.41 -22.07
C ASN A 596 18.94 15.38 -21.52
N GLY A 597 20.19 15.80 -21.34
CA GLY A 597 21.29 14.97 -20.82
C GLY A 597 22.38 15.78 -20.10
N ASP A 598 22.11 17.05 -19.83
CA ASP A 598 22.94 18.01 -19.09
C ASP A 598 22.71 17.91 -17.57
N PHE A 599 22.85 16.68 -17.04
CA PHE A 599 22.75 16.36 -15.62
C PHE A 599 23.66 15.16 -15.27
N GLU A 600 23.93 14.96 -13.98
CA GLU A 600 24.76 13.85 -13.49
C GLU A 600 23.91 12.77 -12.80
N GLY A 601 24.26 11.50 -13.03
CA GLY A 601 23.46 10.34 -12.62
C GLY A 601 22.20 10.16 -13.47
N GLY A 602 21.10 9.70 -12.86
CA GLY A 602 19.79 9.61 -13.53
C GLY A 602 19.69 8.56 -14.64
N GLU A 603 20.62 7.60 -14.69
CA GLU A 603 20.60 6.52 -15.68
C GLU A 603 19.36 5.64 -15.50
N PHE A 604 18.72 5.28 -16.62
CA PHE A 604 17.67 4.27 -16.63
C PHE A 604 18.31 2.89 -16.65
N ILE A 605 17.84 1.99 -15.81
CA ILE A 605 18.38 0.63 -15.70
C ILE A 605 17.27 -0.39 -15.90
N PHE A 606 17.57 -1.44 -16.65
CA PHE A 606 16.80 -2.68 -16.66
C PHE A 606 17.46 -3.67 -15.70
N THR A 607 16.65 -4.47 -15.03
CA THR A 607 17.12 -5.57 -14.17
C THR A 607 16.50 -6.88 -14.59
N ASP A 608 17.00 -7.98 -14.03
CA ASP A 608 16.24 -9.23 -13.98
C ASP A 608 15.07 -9.08 -12.98
N MET A 609 14.23 -10.12 -12.90
CA MET A 609 13.10 -10.19 -11.96
C MET A 609 13.53 -10.14 -10.50
N ASP A 610 14.80 -10.45 -10.20
CA ASP A 610 15.41 -10.33 -8.87
C ASP A 610 15.61 -8.88 -8.36
N ALA A 611 15.26 -7.89 -9.19
CA ALA A 611 15.39 -6.45 -8.94
C ALA A 611 16.80 -5.96 -8.54
N LYS A 612 17.83 -6.80 -8.68
CA LYS A 612 19.20 -6.56 -8.21
C LYS A 612 20.19 -6.63 -9.35
N THR A 613 20.03 -7.60 -10.24
CA THR A 613 20.95 -7.84 -11.35
C THR A 613 20.65 -6.88 -12.49
N VAL A 614 21.46 -5.83 -12.62
CA VAL A 614 21.33 -4.84 -13.71
C VAL A 614 21.74 -5.48 -15.04
N THR A 615 20.79 -5.61 -15.96
CA THR A 615 21.00 -6.23 -17.29
C THR A 615 21.40 -5.21 -18.36
N ALA A 616 20.93 -3.97 -18.23
CA ALA A 616 21.32 -2.85 -19.08
C ALA A 616 21.22 -1.50 -18.34
N SER A 617 22.07 -0.55 -18.74
CA SER A 617 22.05 0.83 -18.23
C SER A 617 22.11 1.82 -19.38
N ILE A 618 21.17 2.76 -19.39
CA ILE A 618 20.93 3.69 -20.49
C ILE A 618 21.12 5.10 -19.97
N LYS A 619 22.09 5.81 -20.54
CA LYS A 619 22.30 7.23 -20.27
C LYS A 619 21.28 8.07 -21.07
N PRO A 620 20.46 8.90 -20.40
CA PRO A 620 19.53 9.81 -21.08
C PRO A 620 20.26 10.87 -21.92
N LYS A 621 19.64 11.28 -23.01
CA LYS A 621 20.02 12.44 -23.83
C LYS A 621 18.83 12.90 -24.66
N CYS A 622 18.88 14.12 -25.20
CA CYS A 622 17.80 14.62 -26.06
C CYS A 622 17.48 13.65 -27.20
N GLY A 623 16.18 13.42 -27.43
CA GLY A 623 15.66 12.63 -28.55
C GLY A 623 15.87 11.13 -28.43
N ARG A 624 16.39 10.64 -27.29
CA ARG A 624 16.55 9.22 -26.99
C ARG A 624 15.26 8.65 -26.41
N LEU A 625 14.77 7.59 -27.03
CA LEU A 625 13.58 6.85 -26.63
C LEU A 625 13.96 5.45 -26.15
N VAL A 626 13.47 5.09 -24.97
CA VAL A 626 13.45 3.70 -24.48
C VAL A 626 12.02 3.21 -24.62
N GLY A 627 11.78 2.13 -25.35
CA GLY A 627 10.47 1.49 -25.49
C GLY A 627 10.54 0.04 -25.08
N PHE A 628 9.57 -0.44 -24.31
CA PHE A 628 9.58 -1.81 -23.79
C PHE A 628 8.16 -2.31 -23.44
N SER A 629 7.97 -3.61 -23.34
CA SER A 629 6.73 -4.18 -22.78
C SER A 629 6.69 -4.01 -21.26
N SER A 630 5.51 -3.74 -20.71
CA SER A 630 5.33 -3.30 -19.32
C SER A 630 5.42 -4.42 -18.25
N GLY A 631 5.66 -5.66 -18.67
CA GLY A 631 5.61 -6.86 -17.83
C GLY A 631 6.89 -7.20 -17.07
N GLY A 632 6.86 -8.35 -16.39
CA GLY A 632 7.95 -8.88 -15.57
C GLY A 632 9.20 -9.27 -16.37
N GLU A 633 9.14 -9.26 -17.69
CA GLU A 633 10.28 -9.39 -18.59
C GLU A 633 11.15 -8.12 -18.67
N ASN A 634 10.61 -6.97 -18.26
CA ASN A 634 11.34 -5.69 -18.27
C ASN A 634 11.23 -4.91 -16.93
N PRO A 635 11.62 -5.50 -15.78
CA PRO A 635 11.80 -4.75 -14.54
C PRO A 635 12.84 -3.64 -14.73
N HIS A 636 12.55 -2.45 -14.20
CA HIS A 636 13.38 -1.28 -14.45
C HIS A 636 13.26 -0.21 -13.36
N GLY A 637 14.25 0.68 -13.31
CA GLY A 637 14.23 1.86 -12.45
C GLY A 637 15.23 2.92 -12.89
N VAL A 638 15.44 3.92 -12.06
CA VAL A 638 16.26 5.10 -12.38
C VAL A 638 17.24 5.38 -11.26
N LYS A 639 18.53 5.47 -11.56
CA LYS A 639 19.57 5.87 -10.60
C LYS A 639 19.37 7.30 -10.11
N ALA A 640 19.89 7.61 -8.92
CA ALA A 640 19.88 8.96 -8.35
C ALA A 640 20.35 10.05 -9.34
N VAL A 641 19.59 11.15 -9.44
CA VAL A 641 20.02 12.38 -10.12
C VAL A 641 20.84 13.22 -9.15
N THR A 642 22.16 13.24 -9.30
CA THR A 642 23.07 13.85 -8.30
C THR A 642 23.33 15.34 -8.55
N SER A 643 23.10 15.82 -9.76
CA SER A 643 23.22 17.23 -10.12
C SER A 643 22.38 17.55 -11.34
N GLY A 644 21.79 18.75 -11.40
CA GLY A 644 20.96 19.21 -12.51
C GLY A 644 19.51 18.73 -12.45
N GLN A 645 18.85 18.78 -13.60
CA GLN A 645 17.46 18.38 -13.78
C GLN A 645 17.33 17.41 -14.94
N ARG A 646 16.63 16.30 -14.73
CA ARG A 646 16.33 15.27 -15.74
C ARG A 646 14.87 15.39 -16.16
N CYS A 647 14.61 15.67 -17.44
CA CYS A 647 13.26 15.76 -17.99
C CYS A 647 13.00 14.70 -19.07
N ALA A 648 11.79 14.13 -19.04
CA ALA A 648 11.35 13.10 -19.98
C ALA A 648 9.84 13.19 -20.21
N VAL A 649 9.39 12.64 -21.34
CA VAL A 649 7.99 12.27 -21.54
C VAL A 649 7.86 10.77 -21.26
N ALA A 650 7.14 10.44 -20.19
CA ALA A 650 6.79 9.07 -19.83
C ALA A 650 5.41 8.72 -20.39
N LEU A 651 5.32 7.58 -21.09
CA LEU A 651 4.11 7.13 -21.76
C LEU A 651 3.84 5.68 -21.40
N TRP A 652 2.60 5.40 -21.03
CA TRP A 652 2.11 4.05 -20.80
C TRP A 652 0.96 3.75 -21.75
N PHE A 653 0.96 2.56 -22.33
CA PHE A 653 0.04 2.13 -23.36
C PHE A 653 -0.70 0.86 -22.96
N THR A 654 -1.92 0.72 -23.48
CA THR A 654 -2.76 -0.47 -23.36
C THR A 654 -3.29 -0.89 -24.73
N LEU A 655 -3.45 -2.18 -24.95
CA LEU A 655 -4.12 -2.78 -26.10
C LEU A 655 -5.64 -2.82 -25.91
N ASP A 656 -6.12 -2.62 -24.68
CA ASP A 656 -7.54 -2.62 -24.36
C ASP A 656 -8.11 -1.18 -24.40
N PRO A 657 -9.01 -0.86 -25.35
CA PRO A 657 -9.63 0.47 -25.45
C PRO A 657 -10.49 0.86 -24.24
N LEU A 658 -10.81 -0.06 -23.32
CA LEU A 658 -11.55 0.26 -22.10
C LEU A 658 -10.69 1.02 -21.08
N TYR A 659 -9.37 0.86 -21.11
CA TYR A 659 -8.43 1.48 -20.15
C TYR A 659 -7.74 2.73 -20.69
N ARG A 660 -8.40 3.41 -21.63
CA ARG A 660 -7.91 4.66 -22.21
C ARG A 660 -7.93 5.80 -21.21
N GLU A 661 -6.87 6.60 -21.22
CA GLU A 661 -6.77 7.84 -20.45
C GLU A 661 -7.88 8.81 -20.86
N LEU A 662 -8.77 9.15 -19.92
CA LEU A 662 -9.89 10.07 -20.19
C LEU A 662 -9.39 11.48 -20.54
N GLU A 663 -8.34 11.97 -19.86
CA GLU A 663 -7.72 13.27 -20.18
C GLU A 663 -7.17 13.30 -21.61
N ARG A 664 -6.70 12.16 -22.13
CA ARG A 664 -6.22 12.07 -23.51
C ARG A 664 -7.36 12.27 -24.50
N LEU A 665 -8.52 11.65 -24.27
CA LEU A 665 -9.70 11.85 -25.14
C LEU A 665 -10.12 13.32 -25.18
N GLN A 666 -10.07 14.02 -24.05
CA GLN A 666 -10.35 15.46 -23.98
C GLN A 666 -9.29 16.29 -24.71
N ALA A 667 -8.02 15.90 -24.63
CA ALA A 667 -6.95 16.53 -25.40
C ALA A 667 -7.14 16.33 -26.92
N ASP A 668 -7.59 15.15 -27.34
CA ASP A 668 -7.90 14.85 -28.75
C ASP A 668 -9.03 15.76 -29.26
N GLU A 669 -10.09 15.97 -28.47
CA GLU A 669 -11.19 16.90 -28.80
C GLU A 669 -10.69 18.35 -28.96
N VAL A 670 -9.80 18.78 -28.07
CA VAL A 670 -9.15 20.09 -28.14
C VAL A 670 -8.35 20.24 -29.45
N ILE A 671 -7.52 19.25 -29.79
CA ILE A 671 -6.73 19.28 -31.02
C ILE A 671 -7.64 19.28 -32.24
N GLN A 672 -8.71 18.48 -32.25
CA GLN A 672 -9.69 18.45 -33.33
C GLN A 672 -10.39 19.81 -33.51
N ALA A 673 -10.72 20.49 -32.41
CA ALA A 673 -11.29 21.84 -32.44
C ALA A 673 -10.30 22.88 -33.01
N LEU A 674 -9.01 22.80 -32.67
CA LEU A 674 -7.96 23.67 -33.23
C LEU A 674 -7.76 23.43 -34.72
N ASP A 675 -7.71 22.17 -35.14
CA ASP A 675 -7.52 21.81 -36.53
C ASP A 675 -8.73 22.27 -37.36
N THR A 676 -9.95 22.11 -36.85
CA THR A 676 -11.15 22.64 -37.51
C THR A 676 -11.16 24.17 -37.53
N GLN A 677 -10.86 24.88 -36.44
CA GLN A 677 -10.76 26.35 -36.43
C GLN A 677 -9.68 26.88 -37.39
N SER A 678 -8.55 26.18 -37.54
CA SER A 678 -7.52 26.53 -38.51
C SER A 678 -7.99 26.40 -39.97
N VAL A 679 -8.90 25.45 -40.23
CA VAL A 679 -9.54 25.22 -41.53
C VAL A 679 -10.62 26.28 -41.81
N TRP A 680 -11.38 26.73 -40.80
CA TRP A 680 -12.36 27.82 -40.95
C TRP A 680 -11.71 29.21 -41.00
N GLY A 681 -10.55 29.39 -40.35
CA GLY A 681 -9.79 30.64 -40.30
C GLY A 681 -9.12 31.05 -41.62
N GLN A 682 -8.98 30.13 -42.58
CA GLN A 682 -8.55 30.46 -43.95
C GLN A 682 -9.71 30.90 -44.87
N GLY A 683 -10.97 30.88 -44.39
CA GLY A 683 -12.15 31.07 -45.23
C GLY A 683 -13.02 32.31 -44.96
N LEU A 684 -12.86 33.04 -43.85
CA LEU A 684 -13.79 34.11 -43.48
C LEU A 684 -13.09 35.35 -42.90
N THR A 685 -12.77 36.31 -43.77
CA THR A 685 -12.68 37.72 -43.37
C THR A 685 -14.08 38.24 -43.07
N ILE A 686 -14.52 38.16 -41.81
CA ILE A 686 -15.71 38.89 -41.34
C ILE A 686 -15.25 40.04 -40.44
N ASN A 687 -15.65 41.23 -40.86
CA ASN A 687 -15.35 42.52 -40.24
C ASN A 687 -16.12 42.66 -38.91
N PRO A 688 -15.46 42.95 -37.77
CA PRO A 688 -16.12 43.00 -36.46
C PRO A 688 -16.91 44.30 -36.21
N LYS A 689 -17.71 44.74 -37.20
CA LYS A 689 -18.60 45.91 -37.09
C LYS A 689 -20.08 45.62 -37.34
N ASP A 690 -20.45 44.37 -37.64
CA ASP A 690 -21.83 44.02 -37.99
C ASP A 690 -22.57 43.19 -36.93
N GLU A 691 -22.30 43.43 -35.64
CA GLU A 691 -23.22 43.00 -34.57
C GLU A 691 -23.41 44.15 -33.55
N LEU A 692 -24.44 44.97 -33.82
CA LEU A 692 -25.14 45.84 -32.89
C LEU A 692 -26.62 45.45 -32.89
#